data_AF-A0A7Y5QIC1-F1
#
_entry.id   AF-A0A7Y5QIC1-F1
#
_cell.length_a   1.000
_cell.length_b   1.000
_cell.length_c   1.000
_cell.angle_alpha   90.00
_cell.angle_beta   90.00
_cell.angle_gamma   90.00
#
_symmetry.space_group_name_H-M   'P 1'
#
loop_
_entity.id
_entity.type
_entity.pdbx_description
1 polymer ?
#
loop_
_entity_poly.entity_id
_entity_poly.type
_entity_poly.pdbx_seq_one_letter_code
_entity_poly.pdbx_strand_id
1 'polypeptide(L)'
;MLGGIVRRRVFAVMLLALIAGGVIAPAAAQEPAAWTLMFYLTADTSDIEAPMVLDVNEIEWVGSTADVNLVAQVDRTEEDPSWTDTRRFLLQKDENVELVTSPVLESLGEVNMGDPASLVDFALWAAENFPAERYALVLSDHGGGWTGIGWDQTDDDDQLTMPELDAALSEITGALGRRFDLIGFDACLMAQVDVLSMLAPFADYAVLSEETEPGYGWPYFFTLPRLTENPAMTPEELGRWIVDDYHYSYAVEPYAGSEDLFDLNLFDLSRAAELDAALSGFVEVAAGNSAEVLRAIGDARNNTQAFGGRTPDELDAFSSVDLIHFLTLLSDLSANPDIDQAAAALIEAAQNVTLHRQESEALAKGNGLAVYFPRNASVYTGYGANYPQEVAYMGDWQNFLNTFYGEAAAAVPPGSLSADQVISIQGVYPGDVVSIHQPPVVVFDTNGIDILEVSFSAALQLDDGTLITLDESPLESAEVTESGESIISFADGTQTNQFAWGVEMPVITDGEVFIPTLLISDRGDPDVQIVSGEYLYADGEIVTAYLIFDIETQAVASVWGVSETGSAPFNIRPTAGDHFLPTWRFYDAEGSLQLVPADYEPLTFDDEPFTFHFEPAVSGSYLFTIRVEDIAGSVYIDSTTITVDNEALDIAYRGYTDIDLGINFLYPWEWPAPVYIVSEDGSAQTIISDAESAINIYVTAYDAAYSDDILDAAYSYLDAVETVVYDPANEEAVTLWGYDGTILPYDFTVDGDPHLGALLAIYVPDLETGFLVDLDTPEALADEAWAVFDTLIGSLNFFMPPEAAAQ
;
A
#
# COMPACT_ATOMS: atom_id res chain seq x y z
N MET A 1 -3.45 90.54 -31.98
CA MET A 1 -4.79 90.45 -32.61
C MET A 1 -5.76 90.08 -31.50
N LEU A 2 -6.46 91.02 -30.86
CA LEU A 2 -7.80 91.55 -31.24
C LEU A 2 -8.79 90.41 -31.51
N GLY A 3 -9.90 90.18 -30.81
CA GLY A 3 -10.67 90.84 -29.73
C GLY A 3 -11.77 89.84 -29.29
N GLY A 4 -12.66 90.03 -28.30
CA GLY A 4 -12.98 91.12 -27.37
C GLY A 4 -13.50 90.51 -26.05
N ILE A 5 -13.33 91.15 -24.89
CA ILE A 5 -14.19 92.19 -24.29
C ILE A 5 -15.60 91.64 -23.94
N VAL A 6 -15.86 91.18 -22.70
CA VAL A 6 -16.22 91.93 -21.44
C VAL A 6 -17.74 91.94 -21.24
N ARG A 7 -18.36 91.38 -20.17
CA ARG A 7 -18.52 91.84 -18.75
C ARG A 7 -19.82 91.16 -18.20
N ARG A 8 -20.15 90.92 -16.92
CA ARG A 8 -19.58 91.16 -15.56
C ARG A 8 -20.60 90.66 -14.49
N ARG A 9 -20.09 90.38 -13.27
CA ARG A 9 -20.74 90.57 -11.92
C ARG A 9 -21.77 89.50 -11.49
N VAL A 10 -21.88 89.01 -10.22
CA VAL A 10 -21.34 89.36 -8.87
C VAL A 10 -21.91 88.37 -7.80
N PHE A 11 -21.27 88.29 -6.61
CA PHE A 11 -21.69 87.68 -5.29
C PHE A 11 -21.77 86.13 -5.21
N ALA A 12 -20.87 85.43 -4.49
CA ALA A 12 -20.74 85.24 -3.03
C ALA A 12 -21.78 84.27 -2.42
N VAL A 13 -21.34 83.06 -2.02
CA VAL A 13 -21.75 82.34 -0.79
C VAL A 13 -20.62 81.34 -0.45
N MET A 14 -19.97 81.52 0.71
CA MET A 14 -19.29 80.43 1.43
C MET A 14 -20.39 79.56 2.06
N LEU A 15 -20.50 78.30 1.67
CA LEU A 15 -21.30 77.32 2.39
C LEU A 15 -20.35 76.46 3.24
N LEU A 16 -20.57 76.49 4.56
CA LEU A 16 -20.12 75.43 5.45
C LEU A 16 -20.76 74.11 4.98
N ALA A 17 -19.94 73.10 4.68
CA ALA A 17 -20.39 71.72 4.69
C ALA A 17 -20.02 71.13 6.05
N LEU A 18 -21.03 70.73 6.81
CA LEU A 18 -20.90 70.01 8.08
C LEU A 18 -20.09 68.73 7.86
N ILE A 19 -19.16 68.50 8.79
CA ILE A 19 -18.60 67.18 9.09
C ILE A 19 -19.77 66.31 9.57
N ALA A 20 -20.16 65.32 8.78
CA ALA A 20 -20.88 64.17 9.26
C ALA A 20 -19.88 63.01 9.29
N GLY A 21 -19.18 62.88 10.42
CA GLY A 21 -18.58 61.60 10.77
C GLY A 21 -19.73 60.62 10.92
N GLY A 22 -19.82 59.67 9.99
CA GLY A 22 -20.62 58.47 10.18
C GLY A 22 -20.01 57.72 11.36
N VAL A 23 -20.60 57.91 12.53
CA VAL A 23 -20.49 56.93 13.60
C VAL A 23 -21.15 55.68 13.02
N ILE A 24 -20.34 54.68 12.66
CA ILE A 24 -20.81 53.31 12.50
C ILE A 24 -21.50 52.99 13.82
N ALA A 25 -22.81 52.78 13.78
CA ALA A 25 -23.53 52.29 14.94
C ALA A 25 -22.85 50.97 15.34
N PRO A 26 -22.57 50.71 16.63
CA PRO A 26 -22.10 49.41 17.03
C PRO A 26 -23.11 48.39 16.48
N ALA A 27 -22.62 47.37 15.77
CA ALA A 27 -23.42 46.20 15.45
C ALA A 27 -24.11 45.79 16.76
N ALA A 28 -25.44 45.67 16.73
CA ALA A 28 -26.14 45.13 17.89
C ALA A 28 -25.48 43.78 18.19
N ALA A 29 -24.95 43.59 19.39
CA ALA A 29 -24.32 42.34 19.79
C ALA A 29 -25.30 41.21 19.50
N GLN A 30 -24.99 40.39 18.49
CA GLN A 30 -25.72 39.18 18.19
C GLN A 30 -25.59 38.28 19.42
N GLU A 31 -26.71 37.74 19.91
CA GLU A 31 -26.62 36.71 20.96
C GLU A 31 -25.80 35.55 20.38
N PRO A 32 -24.82 35.01 21.14
CA PRO A 32 -24.01 33.91 20.65
C PRO A 32 -24.87 32.73 20.20
N ALA A 33 -24.56 32.15 19.06
CA ALA A 33 -25.13 30.89 18.61
C ALA A 33 -24.66 29.73 19.52
N ALA A 34 -25.30 28.57 19.46
CA ALA A 34 -24.79 27.39 20.15
C ALA A 34 -23.47 26.91 19.54
N TRP A 35 -23.34 27.01 18.20
CA TRP A 35 -22.18 26.57 17.44
C TRP A 35 -21.78 27.57 16.35
N THR A 36 -20.48 27.70 16.14
CA THR A 36 -19.89 28.18 14.89
C THR A 36 -18.91 27.12 14.39
N LEU A 37 -19.17 26.58 13.21
CA LEU A 37 -18.26 25.70 12.47
C LEU A 37 -17.55 26.56 11.42
N MET A 38 -16.22 26.52 11.45
CA MET A 38 -15.34 27.25 10.54
C MET A 38 -14.70 26.26 9.58
N PHE A 39 -14.95 26.42 8.28
CA PHE A 39 -14.37 25.60 7.21
C PHE A 39 -13.30 26.42 6.49
N TYR A 40 -12.05 25.98 6.58
CA TYR A 40 -10.91 26.55 5.87
C TYR A 40 -10.55 25.60 4.73
N LEU A 41 -11.04 25.93 3.52
CA LEU A 41 -11.01 25.06 2.35
C LEU A 41 -9.99 25.62 1.35
N THR A 42 -8.81 25.00 1.30
CA THR A 42 -7.76 25.30 0.31
C THR A 42 -8.08 24.52 -0.97
N ALA A 43 -9.08 24.99 -1.74
CA ALA A 43 -9.44 24.36 -3.01
C ALA A 43 -8.66 24.94 -4.19
N ASP A 44 -7.53 25.62 -3.92
CA ASP A 44 -6.54 26.00 -4.92
C ASP A 44 -5.55 24.85 -5.17
N THR A 45 -6.16 23.69 -5.46
CA THR A 45 -5.50 22.39 -5.65
C THR A 45 -6.28 21.65 -6.73
N SER A 46 -5.74 21.56 -7.94
CA SER A 46 -6.48 21.20 -9.15
C SER A 46 -7.06 19.78 -9.12
N ASP A 47 -6.41 18.85 -8.42
CA ASP A 47 -6.82 17.44 -8.35
C ASP A 47 -8.01 17.20 -7.38
N ILE A 48 -8.25 18.11 -6.42
CA ILE A 48 -9.32 17.97 -5.41
C ILE A 48 -10.26 19.18 -5.30
N GLU A 49 -10.08 20.24 -6.11
CA GLU A 49 -10.94 21.43 -6.11
C GLU A 49 -12.43 21.06 -6.29
N ALA A 50 -12.74 20.23 -7.29
CA ALA A 50 -14.11 19.91 -7.63
C ALA A 50 -14.86 19.19 -6.48
N PRO A 51 -14.29 18.16 -5.82
CA PRO A 51 -14.84 17.62 -4.59
C PRO A 51 -15.00 18.65 -3.46
N MET A 52 -14.01 19.51 -3.19
CA MET A 52 -14.14 20.50 -2.11
C MET A 52 -15.24 21.54 -2.40
N VAL A 53 -15.45 21.92 -3.66
CA VAL A 53 -16.58 22.76 -4.06
C VAL A 53 -17.92 22.01 -3.91
N LEU A 54 -17.94 20.69 -4.13
CA LEU A 54 -19.10 19.86 -3.80
C LEU A 54 -19.41 19.90 -2.29
N ASP A 55 -18.40 19.82 -1.42
CA ASP A 55 -18.58 19.93 0.03
C ASP A 55 -19.20 21.27 0.44
N VAL A 56 -18.78 22.38 -0.19
CA VAL A 56 -19.44 23.68 0.05
C VAL A 56 -20.93 23.61 -0.29
N ASN A 57 -21.30 22.96 -1.41
CA ASN A 57 -22.71 22.76 -1.77
C ASN A 57 -23.44 21.83 -0.80
N GLU A 58 -22.79 20.78 -0.29
CA GLU A 58 -23.36 19.90 0.75
C GLU A 58 -23.67 20.68 2.03
N ILE A 59 -22.75 21.56 2.44
CA ILE A 59 -22.92 22.42 3.62
C ILE A 59 -24.02 23.46 3.35
N GLU A 60 -24.10 24.05 2.14
CA GLU A 60 -25.19 24.95 1.73
C GLU A 60 -26.55 24.26 1.71
N TRP A 61 -26.64 22.99 1.35
CA TRP A 61 -27.91 22.27 1.38
C TRP A 61 -28.55 22.23 2.79
N VAL A 62 -27.70 22.23 3.81
CA VAL A 62 -28.11 22.29 5.21
C VAL A 62 -28.34 23.75 5.62
N GLY A 63 -27.32 24.59 5.44
CA GLY A 63 -27.31 26.01 5.70
C GLY A 63 -27.29 26.41 7.18
N SER A 64 -26.78 27.62 7.44
CA SER A 64 -26.75 28.22 8.78
C SER A 64 -28.15 28.47 9.33
N THR A 65 -28.28 28.35 10.66
CA THR A 65 -29.51 28.64 11.41
C THR A 65 -29.30 29.79 12.40
N ALA A 66 -30.29 30.07 13.25
CA ALA A 66 -30.12 31.06 14.33
C ALA A 66 -29.19 30.57 15.45
N ASP A 67 -29.05 29.25 15.62
CA ASP A 67 -28.31 28.62 16.71
C ASP A 67 -27.02 27.92 16.23
N VAL A 68 -26.79 27.83 14.91
CA VAL A 68 -25.61 27.19 14.30
C VAL A 68 -25.15 28.05 13.12
N ASN A 69 -23.93 28.59 13.18
CA ASN A 69 -23.29 29.27 12.06
C ASN A 69 -22.38 28.29 11.32
N LEU A 70 -22.52 28.20 10.00
CA LEU A 70 -21.65 27.45 9.09
C LEU A 70 -20.91 28.49 8.25
N VAL A 71 -19.61 28.66 8.50
CA VAL A 71 -18.81 29.77 7.98
C VAL A 71 -17.62 29.20 7.22
N ALA A 72 -17.40 29.64 5.99
CA ALA A 72 -16.33 29.11 5.14
C ALA A 72 -15.43 30.22 4.59
N GLN A 73 -14.13 29.94 4.48
CA GLN A 73 -13.21 30.61 3.57
C GLN A 73 -12.78 29.57 2.54
N VAL A 74 -13.01 29.88 1.26
CA VAL A 74 -12.75 28.98 0.13
C VAL A 74 -11.84 29.69 -0.84
N ASP A 75 -10.67 29.13 -1.06
CA ASP A 75 -9.77 29.53 -2.13
C ASP A 75 -9.84 28.57 -3.30
N ARG A 76 -9.68 29.04 -4.55
CA ARG A 76 -9.91 28.21 -5.74
C ARG A 76 -8.94 28.54 -6.85
N THR A 77 -8.65 27.53 -7.65
CA THR A 77 -7.81 27.65 -8.85
C THR A 77 -8.39 28.59 -9.92
N GLU A 78 -7.56 28.91 -10.92
CA GLU A 78 -8.01 29.63 -12.12
C GLU A 78 -8.81 28.75 -13.12
N GLU A 79 -8.97 27.44 -12.87
CA GLU A 79 -9.50 26.47 -13.83
C GLU A 79 -11.03 26.57 -14.01
N ASP A 80 -11.79 26.82 -12.94
CA ASP A 80 -13.22 27.11 -13.03
C ASP A 80 -13.50 28.62 -13.13
N PRO A 81 -14.01 29.11 -14.26
CA PRO A 81 -14.32 30.52 -14.43
C PRO A 81 -15.53 31.02 -13.59
N SER A 82 -16.22 30.16 -12.84
CA SER A 82 -17.33 30.56 -11.97
C SER A 82 -16.86 31.48 -10.83
N TRP A 83 -15.71 31.19 -10.22
CA TRP A 83 -14.83 32.14 -9.57
C TRP A 83 -13.43 31.56 -9.31
N THR A 84 -12.45 32.44 -9.21
CA THR A 84 -11.01 32.13 -9.18
C THR A 84 -10.29 32.98 -8.10
N ASP A 85 -10.98 33.27 -6.99
CA ASP A 85 -10.47 34.14 -5.93
C ASP A 85 -10.92 33.63 -4.56
N THR A 86 -10.17 33.97 -3.50
CA THR A 86 -10.54 33.57 -2.13
C THR A 86 -11.76 34.33 -1.62
N ARG A 87 -12.75 33.60 -1.08
CA ARG A 87 -14.04 34.15 -0.64
C ARG A 87 -14.47 33.66 0.72
N ARG A 88 -15.13 34.55 1.46
CA ARG A 88 -15.77 34.24 2.76
C ARG A 88 -17.28 34.18 2.65
N PHE A 89 -17.86 33.17 3.29
CA PHE A 89 -19.28 32.88 3.27
C PHE A 89 -19.85 32.65 4.67
N LEU A 90 -21.09 33.07 4.87
CA LEU A 90 -21.99 32.42 5.81
C LEU A 90 -22.91 31.55 4.97
N LEU A 91 -22.75 30.24 5.03
CA LEU A 91 -23.41 29.31 4.13
C LEU A 91 -24.91 29.29 4.45
N GLN A 92 -25.73 29.58 3.45
CA GLN A 92 -27.18 29.70 3.56
C GLN A 92 -27.86 28.53 2.89
N LYS A 93 -29.02 28.14 3.44
CA LYS A 93 -29.77 27.03 2.90
C LYS A 93 -30.26 27.28 1.49
N ASP A 94 -29.91 26.39 0.55
CA ASP A 94 -30.56 26.27 -0.74
C ASP A 94 -30.72 24.81 -1.22
N GLU A 95 -31.22 24.61 -2.44
CA GLU A 95 -31.49 23.29 -3.05
C GLU A 95 -30.67 23.07 -4.34
N ASN A 96 -29.66 23.89 -4.57
CA ASN A 96 -28.74 23.79 -5.70
C ASN A 96 -27.56 22.92 -5.30
N VAL A 97 -27.33 21.86 -6.07
CA VAL A 97 -26.22 20.91 -5.83
C VAL A 97 -25.09 21.10 -6.83
N GLU A 98 -25.19 22.09 -7.72
CA GLU A 98 -24.23 22.32 -8.81
C GLU A 98 -23.43 23.62 -8.65
N LEU A 99 -23.93 24.59 -7.88
CA LEU A 99 -23.27 25.90 -7.76
C LEU A 99 -23.46 26.44 -6.36
N VAL A 100 -22.36 26.93 -5.79
CA VAL A 100 -22.38 27.64 -4.51
C VAL A 100 -23.15 28.96 -4.68
N THR A 101 -24.27 29.12 -3.97
CA THR A 101 -25.15 30.29 -4.15
C THR A 101 -25.19 31.26 -2.98
N SER A 102 -24.53 30.94 -1.86
CA SER A 102 -24.48 31.81 -0.69
C SER A 102 -23.91 33.18 -1.05
N PRO A 103 -24.47 34.26 -0.47
CA PRO A 103 -23.91 35.59 -0.67
C PRO A 103 -22.47 35.66 -0.17
N VAL A 104 -21.56 36.03 -1.06
CA VAL A 104 -20.17 36.37 -0.71
C VAL A 104 -20.17 37.52 0.29
N LEU A 105 -19.64 37.28 1.49
CA LEU A 105 -19.50 38.29 2.54
C LEU A 105 -18.27 39.16 2.31
N GLU A 106 -17.18 38.54 1.88
CA GLU A 106 -15.92 39.18 1.56
C GLU A 106 -15.22 38.41 0.43
N SER A 107 -14.63 39.13 -0.51
CA SER A 107 -13.75 38.60 -1.57
C SER A 107 -12.38 39.23 -1.31
N LEU A 108 -11.39 38.37 -1.09
CA LEU A 108 -10.05 38.76 -0.62
C LEU A 108 -9.06 38.93 -1.80
N GLY A 109 -9.43 38.46 -2.99
CA GLY A 109 -8.47 38.15 -4.07
C GLY A 109 -7.75 36.84 -3.75
N GLU A 110 -6.70 36.50 -4.50
CA GLU A 110 -5.80 35.38 -4.14
C GLU A 110 -5.17 35.61 -2.77
N VAL A 111 -5.19 34.56 -1.96
CA VAL A 111 -4.62 34.52 -0.62
C VAL A 111 -3.95 33.17 -0.44
N ASN A 112 -2.62 33.16 -0.34
CA ASN A 112 -1.88 31.98 0.11
C ASN A 112 -2.52 31.38 1.37
N MET A 113 -3.16 30.23 1.21
CA MET A 113 -3.86 29.51 2.25
C MET A 113 -2.91 28.70 3.13
N GLY A 114 -1.70 28.39 2.65
CA GLY A 114 -0.57 27.86 3.39
C GLY A 114 0.07 28.85 4.37
N ASP A 115 -0.16 30.17 4.24
CA ASP A 115 0.34 31.17 5.18
C ASP A 115 -0.43 31.08 6.52
N PRO A 116 0.24 30.85 7.67
CA PRO A 116 -0.41 30.81 8.98
C PRO A 116 -1.19 32.10 9.31
N ALA A 117 -0.82 33.26 8.75
CA ALA A 117 -1.55 34.50 8.94
C ALA A 117 -2.95 34.47 8.31
N SER A 118 -3.14 33.74 7.20
CA SER A 118 -4.42 33.57 6.51
C SER A 118 -5.41 32.79 7.38
N LEU A 119 -4.95 31.69 7.99
CA LEU A 119 -5.74 30.92 8.95
C LEU A 119 -6.12 31.74 10.19
N VAL A 120 -5.16 32.49 10.75
CA VAL A 120 -5.41 33.38 11.90
C VAL A 120 -6.46 34.44 11.56
N ASP A 121 -6.32 35.12 10.42
CA ASP A 121 -7.27 36.16 10.00
C ASP A 121 -8.67 35.58 9.83
N PHE A 122 -8.80 34.42 9.18
CA PHE A 122 -10.08 33.76 8.99
C PHE A 122 -10.76 33.38 10.31
N ALA A 123 -10.05 32.65 11.18
CA ALA A 123 -10.65 32.14 12.41
C ALA A 123 -11.10 33.28 13.35
N LEU A 124 -10.31 34.35 13.45
CA LEU A 124 -10.65 35.52 14.25
C LEU A 124 -11.76 36.34 13.63
N TRP A 125 -11.76 36.51 12.30
CA TRP A 125 -12.87 37.14 11.58
C TRP A 125 -14.19 36.36 11.79
N ALA A 126 -14.15 35.02 11.69
CA ALA A 126 -15.31 34.17 11.88
C ALA A 126 -15.85 34.28 13.30
N ALA A 127 -14.98 34.23 14.32
CA ALA A 127 -15.38 34.38 15.72
C ALA A 127 -15.92 35.79 16.05
N GLU A 128 -15.38 36.85 15.44
CA GLU A 128 -15.85 38.23 15.64
C GLU A 128 -17.25 38.43 15.03
N ASN A 129 -17.47 37.92 13.81
CA ASN A 129 -18.72 38.14 13.08
C ASN A 129 -19.81 37.13 13.46
N PHE A 130 -19.44 35.93 13.87
CA PHE A 130 -20.35 34.82 14.19
C PHE A 130 -20.02 34.23 15.56
N PRO A 131 -20.24 34.99 16.65
CA PRO A 131 -19.92 34.51 17.99
C PRO A 131 -20.79 33.32 18.38
N ALA A 132 -20.19 32.32 19.03
CA ALA A 132 -20.88 31.13 19.52
C ALA A 132 -20.37 30.65 20.90
N GLU A 133 -21.18 29.79 21.52
CA GLU A 133 -20.82 29.08 22.74
C GLU A 133 -19.78 28.00 22.49
N ARG A 134 -19.78 27.38 21.31
CA ARG A 134 -18.83 26.35 20.88
C ARG A 134 -18.26 26.64 19.49
N TYR A 135 -16.99 26.28 19.29
CA TYR A 135 -16.31 26.48 18.02
C TYR A 135 -15.71 25.16 17.52
N ALA A 136 -15.98 24.85 16.27
CA ALA A 136 -15.25 23.83 15.54
C ALA A 136 -14.49 24.47 14.37
N LEU A 137 -13.28 23.98 14.10
CA LEU A 137 -12.46 24.39 12.97
C LEU A 137 -12.16 23.13 12.14
N VAL A 138 -12.50 23.17 10.86
CA VAL A 138 -12.23 22.11 9.90
C VAL A 138 -11.30 22.68 8.83
N LEU A 139 -10.15 22.02 8.64
CA LEU A 139 -9.25 22.27 7.51
C LEU A 139 -9.46 21.11 6.53
N SER A 140 -9.58 21.43 5.25
CA SER A 140 -9.74 20.45 4.18
C SER A 140 -8.81 20.81 3.04
N ASP A 141 -8.05 19.81 2.62
CA ASP A 141 -7.14 19.71 1.48
C ASP A 141 -6.36 18.38 1.63
N HIS A 142 -5.25 18.23 0.91
CA HIS A 142 -4.21 17.25 1.20
C HIS A 142 -3.64 17.37 2.62
N GLY A 143 -3.28 16.21 3.17
CA GLY A 143 -2.59 16.07 4.45
C GLY A 143 -1.41 15.10 4.31
N GLY A 144 -0.34 15.36 5.06
CA GLY A 144 0.85 14.50 5.07
C GLY A 144 1.29 14.11 6.47
N GLY A 145 0.40 14.22 7.46
CA GLY A 145 0.72 14.06 8.87
C GLY A 145 1.73 15.09 9.34
N TRP A 146 2.93 14.63 9.73
CA TRP A 146 3.98 15.51 10.25
C TRP A 146 4.53 16.52 9.23
N THR A 147 4.35 16.30 7.93
CA THR A 147 4.90 17.20 6.90
C THR A 147 4.05 18.47 6.74
N GLY A 148 2.73 18.40 6.95
CA GLY A 148 1.85 19.55 6.82
C GLY A 148 0.43 19.19 6.36
N ILE A 149 -0.36 20.25 6.11
CA ILE A 149 -1.74 20.21 5.61
C ILE A 149 -2.01 21.47 4.77
N GLY A 150 -2.91 21.40 3.78
CA GLY A 150 -3.40 22.60 3.08
C GLY A 150 -2.43 23.16 2.05
N TRP A 151 -2.17 22.42 0.97
CA TRP A 151 -1.31 22.79 -0.15
C TRP A 151 -1.98 23.81 -1.07
N ASP A 152 -1.34 24.96 -1.23
CA ASP A 152 -1.77 26.01 -2.15
C ASP A 152 -0.93 25.97 -3.43
N GLN A 153 -1.50 25.38 -4.48
CA GLN A 153 -0.78 25.06 -5.70
C GLN A 153 -0.36 26.31 -6.50
N THR A 154 -1.09 27.42 -6.41
CA THR A 154 -0.73 28.64 -7.16
C THR A 154 0.25 29.54 -6.43
N ASP A 155 0.46 29.32 -5.12
CA ASP A 155 1.43 30.03 -4.28
C ASP A 155 2.71 29.22 -4.00
N ASP A 156 3.33 28.66 -5.05
CA ASP A 156 4.57 27.86 -5.01
C ASP A 156 4.44 26.56 -4.18
N ASP A 157 3.25 25.92 -4.20
CA ASP A 157 2.92 24.71 -3.44
C ASP A 157 3.12 24.89 -1.92
N ASP A 158 2.84 26.09 -1.40
CA ASP A 158 2.98 26.39 0.03
C ASP A 158 1.95 25.62 0.86
N GLN A 159 2.29 25.28 2.10
CA GLN A 159 1.43 24.47 2.97
C GLN A 159 1.59 24.90 4.42
N LEU A 160 0.59 24.63 5.26
CA LEU A 160 0.75 24.81 6.70
C LEU A 160 1.62 23.68 7.26
N THR A 161 2.88 24.01 7.56
CA THR A 161 3.78 23.11 8.30
C THR A 161 3.31 22.93 9.75
N MET A 162 3.75 21.85 10.43
CA MET A 162 3.39 21.63 11.84
C MET A 162 3.78 22.81 12.77
N PRO A 163 4.97 23.43 12.66
CA PRO A 163 5.31 24.62 13.45
C PRO A 163 4.45 25.85 13.13
N GLU A 164 4.03 26.04 11.88
CA GLU A 164 3.18 27.15 11.47
C GLU A 164 1.75 26.97 11.98
N LEU A 165 1.24 25.74 11.92
CA LEU A 165 -0.06 25.39 12.47
C LEU A 165 -0.11 25.55 14.00
N ASP A 166 0.93 25.11 14.74
CA ASP A 166 1.09 25.39 16.18
C ASP A 166 1.06 26.90 16.47
N ALA A 167 1.81 27.69 15.70
CA ALA A 167 1.87 29.14 15.87
C ALA A 167 0.51 29.81 15.60
N ALA A 168 -0.16 29.43 14.52
CA ALA A 168 -1.48 29.95 14.14
C ALA A 168 -2.53 29.61 15.20
N LEU A 169 -2.63 28.34 15.61
CA LEU A 169 -3.61 27.91 16.62
C LEU A 169 -3.34 28.53 17.99
N SER A 170 -2.07 28.75 18.35
CA SER A 170 -1.67 29.47 19.57
C SER A 170 -2.13 30.92 19.55
N GLU A 171 -1.97 31.61 18.42
CA GLU A 171 -2.46 32.98 18.25
C GLU A 171 -3.99 33.04 18.30
N ILE A 172 -4.67 32.16 17.58
CA ILE A 172 -6.14 32.10 17.53
C ILE A 172 -6.72 31.84 18.92
N THR A 173 -6.34 30.73 19.56
CA THR A 173 -6.88 30.36 20.88
C THR A 173 -6.49 31.37 21.96
N GLY A 174 -5.30 31.98 21.85
CA GLY A 174 -4.86 33.08 22.70
C GLY A 174 -5.74 34.33 22.57
N ALA A 175 -6.11 34.70 21.34
CA ALA A 175 -6.99 35.84 21.07
C ALA A 175 -8.47 35.56 21.45
N LEU A 176 -8.95 34.33 21.22
CA LEU A 176 -10.28 33.89 21.64
C LEU A 176 -10.37 33.73 23.17
N GLY A 177 -9.24 33.51 23.84
CA GLY A 177 -9.17 33.21 25.28
C GLY A 177 -9.76 31.84 25.64
N ARG A 178 -9.82 30.92 24.67
CA ARG A 178 -10.38 29.57 24.80
C ARG A 178 -9.78 28.64 23.75
N ARG A 179 -9.89 27.34 24.00
CA ARG A 179 -9.66 26.28 23.01
C ARG A 179 -10.87 26.15 22.08
N PHE A 180 -10.65 25.52 20.93
CA PHE A 180 -11.70 24.95 20.10
C PHE A 180 -12.35 23.77 20.82
N ASP A 181 -13.64 23.60 20.59
CA ASP A 181 -14.37 22.46 21.11
C ASP A 181 -14.09 21.21 20.26
N LEU A 182 -13.82 21.37 18.96
CA LEU A 182 -13.40 20.31 18.04
C LEU A 182 -12.49 20.90 16.95
N ILE A 183 -11.42 20.21 16.61
CA ILE A 183 -10.69 20.44 15.35
C ILE A 183 -10.86 19.21 14.47
N GLY A 184 -11.14 19.42 13.19
CA GLY A 184 -11.26 18.36 12.20
C GLY A 184 -10.26 18.60 11.08
N PHE A 185 -9.57 17.55 10.65
CA PHE A 185 -8.86 17.57 9.37
C PHE A 185 -9.57 16.59 8.45
N ASP A 186 -10.21 17.14 7.43
CA ASP A 186 -10.77 16.41 6.29
C ASP A 186 -9.63 16.28 5.27
N ALA A 187 -8.64 15.47 5.66
CA ALA A 187 -7.30 15.44 5.08
C ALA A 187 -6.54 14.17 5.49
N CYS A 188 -5.72 13.67 4.55
CA CYS A 188 -4.96 12.44 4.65
C CYS A 188 -3.95 12.40 5.82
N LEU A 189 -3.76 11.21 6.42
CA LEU A 189 -2.62 10.84 7.29
C LEU A 189 -2.47 11.64 8.59
N MET A 190 -3.49 12.39 8.98
CA MET A 190 -3.39 13.32 10.10
C MET A 190 -3.56 12.69 11.48
N ALA A 191 -4.07 11.46 11.59
CA ALA A 191 -4.21 10.73 12.85
C ALA A 191 -2.87 10.15 13.34
N GLN A 192 -1.88 11.02 13.54
CA GLN A 192 -0.56 10.67 14.05
C GLN A 192 -0.34 11.19 15.47
N VAL A 193 0.48 10.47 16.24
CA VAL A 193 0.85 10.87 17.62
C VAL A 193 1.38 12.31 17.64
N ASP A 194 2.27 12.68 16.72
CA ASP A 194 2.85 14.01 16.67
C ASP A 194 1.83 15.12 16.34
N VAL A 195 0.85 14.85 15.48
CA VAL A 195 -0.26 15.78 15.22
C VAL A 195 -1.14 15.95 16.46
N LEU A 196 -1.51 14.85 17.14
CA LEU A 196 -2.32 14.92 18.37
C LEU A 196 -1.62 15.72 19.48
N SER A 197 -0.33 15.48 19.71
CA SER A 197 0.44 16.20 20.72
C SER A 197 0.52 17.71 20.41
N MET A 198 0.57 18.09 19.12
CA MET A 198 0.51 19.49 18.69
C MET A 198 -0.88 20.12 18.88
N LEU A 199 -1.97 19.40 18.59
CA LEU A 199 -3.33 19.92 18.71
C LEU A 199 -3.83 20.04 20.16
N ALA A 200 -3.32 19.23 21.08
CA ALA A 200 -3.80 19.12 22.45
C ALA A 200 -3.92 20.44 23.24
N PRO A 201 -3.02 21.43 23.09
CA PRO A 201 -3.16 22.73 23.73
C PRO A 201 -4.31 23.58 23.19
N PHE A 202 -4.82 23.28 21.99
CA PHE A 202 -5.69 24.18 21.22
C PHE A 202 -7.12 23.67 21.04
N ALA A 203 -7.37 22.38 21.25
CA ALA A 203 -8.70 21.78 21.14
C ALA A 203 -9.05 20.81 22.28
N ASP A 204 -10.34 20.54 22.44
CA ASP A 204 -10.85 19.51 23.35
C ASP A 204 -10.93 18.13 22.67
N TYR A 205 -11.34 18.09 21.40
CA TYR A 205 -11.46 16.88 20.58
C TYR A 205 -10.84 17.08 19.19
N ALA A 206 -10.37 15.99 18.57
CA ALA A 206 -9.92 15.99 17.18
C ALA A 206 -10.61 14.88 16.37
N VAL A 207 -10.89 15.11 15.09
CA VAL A 207 -11.33 14.08 14.12
C VAL A 207 -10.34 14.02 12.96
N LEU A 208 -9.68 12.87 12.76
CA LEU A 208 -8.53 12.69 11.86
C LEU A 208 -8.50 11.26 11.29
N SER A 209 -7.91 11.05 10.11
CA SER A 209 -7.71 9.73 9.47
C SER A 209 -6.25 9.24 9.58
N GLU A 210 -6.03 7.95 9.81
CA GLU A 210 -4.67 7.34 9.77
C GLU A 210 -4.20 7.16 8.33
N GLU A 211 -5.14 6.91 7.42
CA GLU A 211 -4.94 6.67 6.00
C GLU A 211 -5.13 7.94 5.15
N THR A 212 -4.94 7.84 3.84
CA THR A 212 -5.49 8.80 2.90
C THR A 212 -7.01 8.83 2.98
N GLU A 213 -7.61 10.03 2.96
CA GLU A 213 -9.05 10.17 2.85
C GLU A 213 -9.49 10.08 1.38
N PRO A 214 -10.60 9.41 1.07
CA PRO A 214 -11.22 9.43 -0.24
C PRO A 214 -11.45 10.85 -0.74
N GLY A 215 -11.32 11.07 -2.04
CA GLY A 215 -11.44 12.42 -2.62
C GLY A 215 -12.78 13.13 -2.39
N TYR A 216 -13.86 12.42 -2.03
CA TYR A 216 -15.15 13.04 -1.66
C TYR A 216 -15.18 13.64 -0.24
N GLY A 217 -14.15 13.44 0.58
CA GLY A 217 -14.02 14.00 1.91
C GLY A 217 -15.14 13.58 2.87
N TRP A 218 -15.50 14.47 3.80
CA TRP A 218 -16.53 14.21 4.80
C TRP A 218 -17.94 14.43 4.24
N PRO A 219 -18.92 13.56 4.54
CA PRO A 219 -20.27 13.70 4.02
C PRO A 219 -21.10 14.71 4.84
N TYR A 220 -20.79 16.00 4.70
CA TYR A 220 -21.41 17.11 5.43
C TYR A 220 -22.94 17.10 5.33
N PHE A 221 -23.47 16.63 4.20
CA PHE A 221 -24.91 16.47 3.98
C PHE A 221 -25.58 15.52 5.00
N PHE A 222 -24.89 14.50 5.51
CA PHE A 222 -25.44 13.57 6.50
C PHE A 222 -25.29 14.07 7.94
N THR A 223 -24.13 14.65 8.26
CA THR A 223 -23.78 15.00 9.64
C THR A 223 -24.40 16.32 10.09
N LEU A 224 -24.32 17.38 9.28
CA LEU A 224 -24.73 18.73 9.69
C LEU A 224 -26.25 18.89 9.93
N PRO A 225 -27.17 18.15 9.29
CA PRO A 225 -28.58 18.17 9.68
C PRO A 225 -28.79 17.76 11.14
N ARG A 226 -28.01 16.80 11.66
CA ARG A 226 -28.13 16.36 13.06
C ARG A 226 -27.77 17.49 14.03
N LEU A 227 -26.75 18.27 13.70
CA LEU A 227 -26.30 19.41 14.50
C LEU A 227 -27.32 20.56 14.46
N THR A 228 -27.82 20.90 13.28
CA THR A 228 -28.80 22.00 13.13
C THR A 228 -30.16 21.66 13.74
N GLU A 229 -30.56 20.39 13.76
CA GLU A 229 -31.76 19.90 14.45
C GLU A 229 -31.58 19.81 15.98
N ASN A 230 -30.34 19.57 16.45
CA ASN A 230 -30.00 19.54 17.87
C ASN A 230 -28.75 20.41 18.19
N PRO A 231 -28.88 21.75 18.25
CA PRO A 231 -27.73 22.63 18.54
C PRO A 231 -27.12 22.44 19.94
N ALA A 232 -27.81 21.72 20.84
CA ALA A 232 -27.29 21.38 22.15
C ALA A 232 -26.23 20.25 22.13
N MET A 233 -26.05 19.57 20.99
CA MET A 233 -25.10 18.48 20.77
C MET A 233 -23.73 18.81 21.34
N THR A 234 -23.12 17.83 22.02
CA THR A 234 -21.76 17.98 22.54
C THR A 234 -20.72 17.82 21.43
N PRO A 235 -19.48 18.31 21.63
CA PRO A 235 -18.41 18.11 20.66
C PRO A 235 -18.10 16.62 20.42
N GLU A 236 -18.12 15.80 21.49
CA GLU A 236 -17.97 14.34 21.37
C GLU A 236 -19.09 13.72 20.52
N GLU A 237 -20.35 14.10 20.75
CA GLU A 237 -21.49 13.59 19.96
C GLU A 237 -21.36 14.00 18.49
N LEU A 238 -20.92 15.23 18.21
CA LEU A 238 -20.67 15.69 16.84
C LEU A 238 -19.55 14.87 16.18
N GLY A 239 -18.41 14.71 16.84
CA GLY A 239 -17.29 13.93 16.33
C GLY A 239 -17.63 12.47 16.04
N ARG A 240 -18.43 11.83 16.91
CA ARG A 240 -18.91 10.45 16.66
C ARG A 240 -19.79 10.36 15.41
N TRP A 241 -20.66 11.35 15.18
CA TRP A 241 -21.48 11.38 13.97
C TRP A 241 -20.66 11.64 12.71
N ILE A 242 -19.61 12.47 12.77
CA ILE A 242 -18.70 12.67 11.62
C ILE A 242 -18.10 11.31 11.23
N VAL A 243 -17.50 10.60 12.19
CA VAL A 243 -16.88 9.28 11.95
C VAL A 243 -17.90 8.23 11.46
N ASP A 244 -19.06 8.13 12.10
CA ASP A 244 -20.07 7.13 11.70
C ASP A 244 -20.69 7.42 10.33
N ASP A 245 -20.97 8.69 10.02
CA ASP A 245 -21.56 9.06 8.73
C ASP A 245 -20.50 8.97 7.59
N TYR A 246 -19.22 9.29 7.86
CA TYR A 246 -18.10 9.06 6.94
C TYR A 246 -17.98 7.58 6.57
N HIS A 247 -17.85 6.70 7.57
CA HIS A 247 -17.75 5.27 7.32
C HIS A 247 -18.99 4.73 6.59
N TYR A 248 -20.20 5.18 6.94
CA TYR A 248 -21.41 4.80 6.21
C TYR A 248 -21.35 5.21 4.73
N SER A 249 -20.79 6.39 4.43
CA SER A 249 -20.75 6.92 3.07
C SER A 249 -19.92 6.05 2.11
N TYR A 250 -18.78 5.55 2.58
CA TYR A 250 -17.86 4.71 1.79
C TYR A 250 -18.12 3.21 1.92
N ALA A 251 -18.67 2.73 3.04
CA ALA A 251 -19.00 1.31 3.22
C ALA A 251 -20.38 0.93 2.67
N VAL A 252 -21.32 1.86 2.56
CA VAL A 252 -22.73 1.55 2.25
C VAL A 252 -23.32 2.41 1.13
N GLU A 253 -23.42 3.72 1.32
CA GLU A 253 -23.94 4.65 0.30
C GLU A 253 -23.67 6.11 0.72
N PRO A 254 -23.45 7.05 -0.22
CA PRO A 254 -23.58 6.87 -1.67
C PRO A 254 -22.31 6.40 -2.39
N TYR A 255 -21.19 6.26 -1.68
CA TYR A 255 -19.86 6.04 -2.25
C TYR A 255 -19.36 4.60 -2.10
N ALA A 256 -20.25 3.63 -1.83
CA ALA A 256 -19.83 2.23 -1.72
C ALA A 256 -19.09 1.72 -2.95
N GLY A 257 -17.89 1.16 -2.71
CA GLY A 257 -16.99 0.65 -3.73
C GLY A 257 -16.25 1.72 -4.53
N SER A 258 -16.31 3.00 -4.12
CA SER A 258 -15.41 4.01 -4.69
C SER A 258 -13.98 3.88 -4.15
N GLU A 259 -13.85 3.37 -2.93
CA GLU A 259 -12.60 3.23 -2.18
C GLU A 259 -12.60 1.95 -1.33
N ASP A 260 -11.45 1.32 -1.21
CA ASP A 260 -11.17 0.11 -0.42
C ASP A 260 -10.43 0.42 0.89
N LEU A 261 -9.59 1.45 0.90
CA LEU A 261 -8.81 1.92 2.05
C LEU A 261 -9.39 3.24 2.57
N PHE A 262 -9.98 3.24 3.76
CA PHE A 262 -10.43 4.45 4.43
C PHE A 262 -10.66 4.21 5.93
N ASP A 263 -10.35 5.21 6.73
CA ASP A 263 -10.64 5.23 8.16
C ASP A 263 -10.96 6.66 8.65
N LEU A 264 -11.60 6.78 9.81
CA LEU A 264 -11.74 8.08 10.49
C LEU A 264 -11.89 7.89 12.00
N ASN A 265 -11.22 8.74 12.76
CA ASN A 265 -11.03 8.56 14.20
C ASN A 265 -11.34 9.82 14.99
N LEU A 266 -11.97 9.66 16.17
CA LEU A 266 -12.24 10.73 17.13
C LEU A 266 -11.34 10.57 18.37
N PHE A 267 -10.70 11.66 18.76
CA PHE A 267 -9.76 11.71 19.90
C PHE A 267 -10.22 12.64 21.03
N ASP A 268 -9.98 12.24 22.28
CA ASP A 268 -10.06 13.08 23.49
C ASP A 268 -8.70 13.70 23.81
N LEU A 269 -8.48 14.94 23.37
CA LEU A 269 -7.19 15.61 23.55
C LEU A 269 -6.88 15.95 25.02
N SER A 270 -7.84 15.80 25.94
CA SER A 270 -7.54 15.88 27.38
C SER A 270 -6.67 14.70 27.88
N ARG A 271 -6.56 13.63 27.07
CA ARG A 271 -5.73 12.45 27.31
C ARG A 271 -4.36 12.49 26.65
N ALA A 272 -4.06 13.49 25.82
CA ALA A 272 -2.77 13.58 25.12
C ALA A 272 -1.56 13.54 26.09
N ALA A 273 -1.66 14.20 27.26
CA ALA A 273 -0.59 14.15 28.26
C ALA A 273 -0.37 12.76 28.90
N GLU A 274 -1.40 11.89 28.90
CA GLU A 274 -1.28 10.49 29.33
C GLU A 274 -0.55 9.67 28.27
N LEU A 275 -0.89 9.89 26.99
CA LEU A 275 -0.19 9.32 25.83
C LEU A 275 1.28 9.72 25.80
N ASP A 276 1.59 11.02 25.86
CA ASP A 276 2.98 11.53 25.84
C ASP A 276 3.83 10.92 26.96
N ALA A 277 3.24 10.77 28.16
CA ALA A 277 3.93 10.18 29.30
C ALA A 277 4.18 8.68 29.13
N ALA A 278 3.23 7.94 28.54
CA ALA A 278 3.40 6.53 28.24
C ALA A 278 4.43 6.32 27.12
N LEU A 279 4.42 7.18 26.10
CA LEU A 279 5.41 7.20 25.02
C LEU A 279 6.81 7.42 25.57
N SER A 280 6.98 8.44 26.42
CA SER A 280 8.25 8.72 27.11
C SER A 280 8.75 7.50 27.90
N GLY A 281 7.85 6.81 28.60
CA GLY A 281 8.16 5.61 29.37
C GLY A 281 8.60 4.44 28.49
N PHE A 282 7.91 4.22 27.36
CA PHE A 282 8.31 3.24 26.35
C PHE A 282 9.69 3.54 25.78
N VAL A 283 9.93 4.79 25.35
CA VAL A 283 11.21 5.23 24.81
C VAL A 283 12.36 5.01 25.80
N GLU A 284 12.17 5.32 27.09
CA GLU A 284 13.20 5.09 28.12
C GLU A 284 13.57 3.61 28.24
N VAL A 285 12.57 2.71 28.22
CA VAL A 285 12.79 1.27 28.33
C VAL A 285 13.41 0.71 27.04
N ALA A 286 12.90 1.10 25.87
CA ALA A 286 13.42 0.67 24.58
C ALA A 286 14.88 1.10 24.40
N ALA A 287 15.22 2.35 24.72
CA ALA A 287 16.61 2.83 24.65
C ALA A 287 17.54 2.11 25.66
N GLY A 288 17.02 1.70 26.82
CA GLY A 288 17.76 0.91 27.81
C GLY A 288 18.09 -0.52 27.37
N ASN A 289 17.33 -1.06 26.41
CA ASN A 289 17.43 -2.44 25.91
C ASN A 289 17.71 -2.51 24.40
N SER A 290 18.10 -1.40 23.78
CA SER A 290 18.08 -1.18 22.32
C SER A 290 18.78 -2.27 21.50
N ALA A 291 19.95 -2.74 21.94
CA ALA A 291 20.67 -3.82 21.27
C ALA A 291 20.05 -5.23 21.46
N GLU A 292 19.30 -5.46 22.55
CA GLU A 292 18.61 -6.73 22.82
C GLU A 292 17.34 -6.86 21.97
N VAL A 293 16.61 -5.77 21.79
CA VAL A 293 15.32 -5.77 21.09
C VAL A 293 15.40 -5.23 19.66
N LEU A 294 16.59 -5.01 19.13
CA LEU A 294 16.81 -4.45 17.79
C LEU A 294 16.02 -5.23 16.72
N ARG A 295 16.23 -6.54 16.63
CA ARG A 295 15.51 -7.41 15.71
C ARG A 295 14.00 -7.40 15.95
N ALA A 296 13.55 -7.53 17.19
CA ALA A 296 12.13 -7.54 17.52
C ALA A 296 11.42 -6.24 17.12
N ILE A 297 12.07 -5.08 17.30
CA ILE A 297 11.55 -3.79 16.83
C ILE A 297 11.54 -3.72 15.30
N GLY A 298 12.61 -4.19 14.64
CA GLY A 298 12.68 -4.24 13.18
C GLY A 298 11.60 -5.10 12.55
N ASP A 299 11.46 -6.34 13.02
CA ASP A 299 10.46 -7.29 12.56
C ASP A 299 9.04 -6.77 12.84
N ALA A 300 8.78 -6.24 14.04
CA ALA A 300 7.49 -5.63 14.37
C ALA A 300 7.17 -4.44 13.45
N ARG A 301 8.16 -3.59 13.16
CA ARG A 301 7.98 -2.46 12.23
C ARG A 301 7.79 -2.94 10.79
N ASN A 302 8.47 -3.98 10.32
CA ASN A 302 8.34 -4.42 8.93
C ASN A 302 6.97 -5.04 8.64
N ASN A 303 6.30 -5.56 9.67
CA ASN A 303 5.03 -6.29 9.56
C ASN A 303 3.80 -5.52 10.07
N THR A 304 4.01 -4.32 10.59
CA THR A 304 2.90 -3.50 11.08
C THR A 304 2.07 -2.93 9.92
N GLN A 305 0.82 -2.56 10.22
CA GLN A 305 -0.05 -1.88 9.26
C GLN A 305 0.58 -0.53 8.95
N ALA A 306 0.78 -0.25 7.67
CA ALA A 306 1.27 1.02 7.19
C ALA A 306 0.17 1.75 6.42
N PHE A 307 0.31 3.07 6.32
CA PHE A 307 -0.67 3.96 5.70
C PHE A 307 0.02 4.89 4.68
N GLY A 308 -0.77 5.43 3.76
CA GLY A 308 -0.36 6.48 2.82
C GLY A 308 0.18 5.99 1.48
N GLY A 309 0.20 4.68 1.22
CA GLY A 309 0.78 4.17 -0.02
C GLY A 309 0.33 2.76 -0.36
N ARG A 310 0.28 2.47 -1.66
CA ARG A 310 -0.01 1.11 -2.16
C ARG A 310 1.27 0.40 -2.61
N THR A 311 2.31 1.17 -2.94
CA THR A 311 3.63 0.64 -3.31
C THR A 311 4.64 0.76 -2.15
N PRO A 312 5.71 -0.07 -2.13
CA PRO A 312 6.76 0.03 -1.12
C PRO A 312 7.41 1.43 -1.01
N ASP A 313 7.59 2.13 -2.13
CA ASP A 313 8.25 3.43 -2.16
C ASP A 313 7.38 4.54 -1.54
N GLU A 314 6.06 4.48 -1.73
CA GLU A 314 5.10 5.42 -1.12
C GLU A 314 4.98 5.21 0.39
N LEU A 315 4.89 3.94 0.81
CA LEU A 315 4.89 3.59 2.23
C LEU A 315 6.17 4.06 2.92
N ASP A 316 7.32 4.03 2.24
CA ASP A 316 8.58 4.57 2.75
C ASP A 316 8.56 6.12 2.83
N ALA A 317 7.93 6.81 1.87
CA ALA A 317 7.82 8.27 1.84
C ALA A 317 7.06 8.83 3.04
N PHE A 318 5.91 8.22 3.39
CA PHE A 318 5.13 8.65 4.56
C PHE A 318 5.62 8.01 5.85
N SER A 319 6.02 6.74 5.80
CA SER A 319 6.47 5.96 6.96
C SER A 319 5.47 6.02 8.14
N SER A 320 4.18 6.15 7.84
CA SER A 320 3.09 6.16 8.83
C SER A 320 2.69 4.72 9.15
N VAL A 321 2.74 4.34 10.42
CA VAL A 321 2.40 2.98 10.86
C VAL A 321 1.50 2.95 12.09
N ASP A 322 0.64 1.95 12.18
CA ASP A 322 -0.25 1.77 13.32
C ASP A 322 0.51 1.50 14.62
N LEU A 323 0.36 2.41 15.59
CA LEU A 323 1.12 2.35 16.84
C LEU A 323 0.78 1.12 17.67
N ILE A 324 -0.51 0.76 17.75
CA ILE A 324 -0.97 -0.33 18.63
C ILE A 324 -0.57 -1.69 18.06
N HIS A 325 -0.69 -1.88 16.75
CA HIS A 325 -0.30 -3.08 16.04
C HIS A 325 1.23 -3.27 16.11
N PHE A 326 2.01 -2.21 15.87
CA PHE A 326 3.46 -2.25 16.09
C PHE A 326 3.83 -2.73 17.50
N LEU A 327 3.22 -2.14 18.54
CA LEU A 327 3.52 -2.50 19.93
C LEU A 327 3.02 -3.90 20.31
N THR A 328 1.96 -4.38 19.66
CA THR A 328 1.42 -5.74 19.84
C THR A 328 2.39 -6.75 19.25
N LEU A 329 2.82 -6.58 18.00
CA LEU A 329 3.85 -7.41 17.38
C LEU A 329 5.16 -7.38 18.17
N LEU A 330 5.59 -6.19 18.63
CA LEU A 330 6.79 -6.06 19.45
C LEU A 330 6.67 -6.88 20.75
N SER A 331 5.50 -6.90 21.38
CA SER A 331 5.29 -7.69 22.61
C SER A 331 5.31 -9.20 22.36
N ASP A 332 4.88 -9.65 21.17
CA ASP A 332 4.95 -11.07 20.78
C ASP A 332 6.37 -11.50 20.40
N LEU A 333 7.16 -10.60 19.83
CA LEU A 333 8.51 -10.86 19.33
C LEU A 333 9.60 -10.62 20.38
N SER A 334 9.34 -9.71 21.32
CA SER A 334 10.23 -9.41 22.44
C SER A 334 10.17 -10.52 23.49
N ALA A 335 11.34 -11.00 23.92
CA ALA A 335 11.45 -11.84 25.12
C ALA A 335 11.64 -11.02 26.41
N ASN A 336 11.54 -9.68 26.33
CA ASN A 336 11.88 -8.75 27.40
C ASN A 336 10.63 -8.23 28.13
N PRO A 337 10.40 -8.64 29.39
CA PRO A 337 9.17 -8.29 30.11
C PRO A 337 9.04 -6.81 30.47
N ASP A 338 10.15 -6.06 30.51
CA ASP A 338 10.10 -4.62 30.75
C ASP A 338 9.56 -3.91 29.49
N ILE A 339 9.93 -4.39 28.29
CA ILE A 339 9.41 -3.92 27.00
C ILE A 339 7.92 -4.22 26.89
N ASP A 340 7.50 -5.46 27.16
CA ASP A 340 6.09 -5.84 27.09
C ASP A 340 5.23 -4.99 28.04
N GLN A 341 5.74 -4.70 29.24
CA GLN A 341 5.05 -3.84 30.20
C GLN A 341 4.93 -2.39 29.69
N ALA A 342 5.99 -1.86 29.08
CA ALA A 342 6.00 -0.50 28.56
C ALA A 342 5.13 -0.35 27.31
N ALA A 343 5.17 -1.35 26.41
CA ALA A 343 4.31 -1.45 25.24
C ALA A 343 2.83 -1.52 25.65
N ALA A 344 2.48 -2.37 26.62
CA ALA A 344 1.11 -2.46 27.13
C ALA A 344 0.60 -1.13 27.74
N ALA A 345 1.46 -0.38 28.44
CA ALA A 345 1.10 0.92 28.99
C ALA A 345 0.87 1.98 27.89
N LEU A 346 1.66 1.94 26.81
CA LEU A 346 1.47 2.83 25.66
C LEU A 346 0.24 2.45 24.84
N ILE A 347 -0.03 1.15 24.63
CA ILE A 347 -1.27 0.66 24.02
C ILE A 347 -2.49 1.15 24.82
N GLU A 348 -2.49 1.02 26.15
CA GLU A 348 -3.60 1.50 26.99
C GLU A 348 -3.81 3.01 26.84
N ALA A 349 -2.73 3.80 26.79
CA ALA A 349 -2.81 5.24 26.63
C ALA A 349 -3.33 5.65 25.23
N ALA A 350 -2.89 4.96 24.17
CA ALA A 350 -3.38 5.14 22.80
C ALA A 350 -4.88 4.82 22.70
N GLN A 351 -5.32 3.69 23.26
CA GLN A 351 -6.74 3.33 23.32
C GLN A 351 -7.57 4.31 24.15
N ASN A 352 -6.99 4.91 25.20
CA ASN A 352 -7.70 5.88 26.03
C ASN A 352 -7.88 7.24 25.35
N VAL A 353 -6.98 7.65 24.45
CA VAL A 353 -7.12 8.89 23.67
C VAL A 353 -8.07 8.70 22.49
N THR A 354 -8.12 7.52 21.87
CA THR A 354 -9.02 7.20 20.75
C THR A 354 -10.43 6.83 21.26
N LEU A 355 -11.37 7.77 21.20
CA LEU A 355 -12.73 7.60 21.74
C LEU A 355 -13.69 6.83 20.84
N HIS A 356 -13.47 6.90 19.53
CA HIS A 356 -14.29 6.29 18.50
C HIS A 356 -13.46 6.14 17.23
N ARG A 357 -13.61 5.02 16.53
CA ARG A 357 -12.94 4.75 15.27
C ARG A 357 -13.81 3.89 14.38
N GLN A 358 -13.64 4.04 13.08
CA GLN A 358 -14.21 3.18 12.05
C GLN A 358 -13.19 3.06 10.92
N GLU A 359 -13.05 1.86 10.37
CA GLU A 359 -12.08 1.51 9.35
C GLU A 359 -12.72 0.60 8.29
N SER A 360 -12.16 0.57 7.09
CA SER A 360 -12.53 -0.41 6.06
C SER A 360 -12.04 -1.82 6.41
N GLU A 361 -12.57 -2.84 5.73
CA GLU A 361 -12.15 -4.24 5.96
C GLU A 361 -10.67 -4.47 5.60
N ALA A 362 -10.15 -3.75 4.61
CA ALA A 362 -8.75 -3.82 4.20
C ALA A 362 -7.78 -3.21 5.24
N LEU A 363 -8.27 -2.34 6.13
CA LEU A 363 -7.51 -1.75 7.24
C LEU A 363 -7.79 -2.46 8.57
N ALA A 364 -8.07 -3.77 8.56
CA ALA A 364 -8.45 -4.53 9.76
C ALA A 364 -7.42 -4.49 10.92
N LYS A 365 -6.16 -4.11 10.63
CA LYS A 365 -5.09 -3.94 11.62
C LYS A 365 -4.86 -2.49 12.05
N GLY A 366 -5.64 -1.54 11.52
CA GLY A 366 -5.69 -0.15 11.98
C GLY A 366 -6.42 -0.03 13.33
N ASN A 367 -5.88 0.79 14.21
CA ASN A 367 -6.35 0.95 15.59
C ASN A 367 -6.62 2.42 15.96
N GLY A 368 -6.63 3.30 14.97
CA GLY A 368 -7.03 4.69 15.05
C GLY A 368 -5.93 5.61 15.52
N LEU A 369 -4.65 5.21 15.58
CA LEU A 369 -3.54 6.12 15.87
C LEU A 369 -2.22 5.62 15.27
N ALA A 370 -1.71 6.35 14.30
CA ALA A 370 -0.45 6.07 13.64
C ALA A 370 0.74 6.82 14.27
N VAL A 371 1.96 6.40 13.92
CA VAL A 371 3.20 7.07 14.28
C VAL A 371 4.18 7.04 13.11
N TYR A 372 4.91 8.14 12.89
CA TYR A 372 6.02 8.15 11.94
C TYR A 372 7.15 7.22 12.40
N PHE A 373 7.36 6.12 11.67
CA PHE A 373 8.45 5.18 11.91
C PHE A 373 8.96 4.65 10.56
N PRO A 374 10.11 5.09 10.06
CA PRO A 374 10.71 4.49 8.86
C PRO A 374 11.17 3.05 9.07
N ARG A 375 11.13 2.21 8.03
CA ARG A 375 11.54 0.80 8.20
C ARG A 375 13.06 0.65 8.41
N ASN A 376 13.89 1.55 7.88
CA ASN A 376 15.35 1.50 8.03
C ASN A 376 16.00 2.90 8.07
N ALA A 377 17.31 2.91 8.38
CA ALA A 377 18.07 4.16 8.54
C ALA A 377 18.22 4.98 7.24
N SER A 378 18.23 4.33 6.07
CA SER A 378 18.30 5.02 4.77
C SER A 378 17.01 5.81 4.53
N VAL A 379 15.85 5.17 4.73
CA VAL A 379 14.53 5.83 4.63
C VAL A 379 14.42 6.99 5.63
N TYR A 380 14.85 6.79 6.88
CA TYR A 380 14.83 7.85 7.89
C TYR A 380 15.71 9.05 7.53
N THR A 381 16.88 8.83 6.93
CA THR A 381 17.78 9.92 6.55
C THR A 381 17.45 10.56 5.19
N GLY A 382 16.76 9.82 4.32
CA GLY A 382 16.25 10.28 3.03
C GLY A 382 14.96 11.08 3.18
N TYR A 383 13.83 10.38 3.33
CA TYR A 383 12.50 10.99 3.43
C TYR A 383 12.30 11.75 4.75
N GLY A 384 12.88 11.25 5.84
CA GLY A 384 12.72 11.82 7.19
C GLY A 384 13.62 12.99 7.56
N ALA A 385 14.39 13.55 6.63
CA ALA A 385 15.44 14.51 6.95
C ALA A 385 14.95 15.78 7.68
N ASN A 386 13.70 16.17 7.45
CA ASN A 386 13.07 17.34 8.06
C ASN A 386 12.24 17.02 9.32
N TYR A 387 11.96 15.75 9.61
CA TYR A 387 11.14 15.35 10.76
C TYR A 387 11.61 15.99 12.09
N PRO A 388 12.92 16.03 12.43
CA PRO A 388 13.37 16.65 13.67
C PRO A 388 13.03 18.15 13.82
N GLN A 389 12.92 18.86 12.69
CA GLN A 389 12.64 20.28 12.61
C GLN A 389 11.12 20.53 12.73
N GLU A 390 10.33 19.79 11.95
CA GLU A 390 8.86 19.94 11.89
C GLU A 390 8.19 19.57 13.21
N VAL A 391 8.66 18.49 13.85
CA VAL A 391 8.07 17.98 15.10
C VAL A 391 9.05 18.08 16.27
N ALA A 392 9.73 19.22 16.42
CA ALA A 392 10.73 19.45 17.47
C ALA A 392 10.24 19.20 18.93
N TYR A 393 8.92 19.18 19.14
CA TYR A 393 8.28 18.83 20.41
C TYR A 393 8.26 17.30 20.69
N MET A 394 8.47 16.45 19.69
CA MET A 394 8.53 14.99 19.79
C MET A 394 9.92 14.46 20.16
N GLY A 395 10.62 15.14 21.08
CA GLY A 395 12.02 14.85 21.40
C GLY A 395 12.29 13.41 21.86
N ASP A 396 11.34 12.79 22.57
CA ASP A 396 11.49 11.41 23.04
C ASP A 396 11.38 10.41 21.89
N TRP A 397 10.38 10.54 21.00
CA TRP A 397 10.27 9.67 19.83
C TRP A 397 11.45 9.83 18.87
N GLN A 398 11.91 11.08 18.64
CA GLN A 398 13.13 11.32 17.88
C GLN A 398 14.35 10.63 18.52
N ASN A 399 14.44 10.62 19.86
CA ASN A 399 15.52 9.91 20.56
C ASN A 399 15.41 8.39 20.40
N PHE A 400 14.20 7.83 20.39
CA PHE A 400 13.98 6.43 20.05
C PHE A 400 14.47 6.09 18.65
N LEU A 401 14.03 6.83 17.61
CA LEU A 401 14.46 6.62 16.22
C LEU A 401 15.98 6.71 16.09
N ASN A 402 16.60 7.77 16.65
CA ASN A 402 18.05 7.94 16.62
C ASN A 402 18.81 6.82 17.33
N THR A 403 18.26 6.31 18.45
CA THR A 403 18.87 5.19 19.18
C THR A 403 18.74 3.89 18.38
N PHE A 404 17.54 3.58 17.89
CA PHE A 404 17.24 2.38 17.12
C PHE A 404 18.11 2.27 15.86
N TYR A 405 18.10 3.28 14.98
CA TYR A 405 18.94 3.26 13.78
C TYR A 405 20.43 3.39 14.10
N GLY A 406 20.78 4.03 15.22
CA GLY A 406 22.15 4.09 15.72
C GLY A 406 22.69 2.73 16.13
N GLU A 407 21.87 1.91 16.82
CA GLU A 407 22.20 0.51 17.14
C GLU A 407 22.25 -0.34 15.87
N ALA A 408 21.29 -0.21 14.95
CA ALA A 408 21.29 -0.93 13.66
C ALA A 408 22.60 -0.68 12.89
N ALA A 409 23.00 0.58 12.75
CA ALA A 409 24.25 0.95 12.10
C ALA A 409 25.51 0.47 12.86
N ALA A 410 25.40 0.23 14.17
CA ALA A 410 26.49 -0.32 14.99
C ALA A 410 26.57 -1.85 14.93
N ALA A 411 25.44 -2.52 14.73
CA ALA A 411 25.33 -3.96 14.60
C ALA A 411 26.03 -4.46 13.33
N VAL A 412 25.93 -3.69 12.23
CA VAL A 412 26.57 -3.96 10.94
C VAL A 412 27.72 -2.97 10.69
N PRO A 413 28.98 -3.23 11.13
CA PRO A 413 30.05 -2.27 10.98
C PRO A 413 30.29 -1.90 9.51
N PRO A 414 30.39 -0.59 9.16
CA PRO A 414 30.68 -0.18 7.80
C PRO A 414 31.95 -0.85 7.25
N GLY A 415 31.79 -1.69 6.22
CA GLY A 415 32.86 -2.44 5.57
C GLY A 415 33.30 -3.74 6.29
N SER A 416 32.51 -4.28 7.24
CA SER A 416 32.82 -5.58 7.86
C SER A 416 32.43 -6.79 7.01
N LEU A 417 31.49 -6.64 6.09
CA LEU A 417 31.05 -7.67 5.15
C LEU A 417 31.06 -7.07 3.73
N SER A 418 31.68 -7.74 2.76
CA SER A 418 31.42 -7.47 1.34
C SER A 418 30.06 -8.04 0.95
N ALA A 419 29.48 -7.60 -0.18
CA ALA A 419 28.25 -8.18 -0.72
C ALA A 419 28.34 -9.72 -0.79
N ASP A 420 29.47 -10.26 -1.28
CA ASP A 420 29.78 -11.69 -1.35
C ASP A 420 29.77 -12.44 0.01
N GLN A 421 29.75 -11.72 1.13
CA GLN A 421 29.68 -12.29 2.48
C GLN A 421 28.28 -12.24 3.08
N VAL A 422 27.36 -11.48 2.46
CA VAL A 422 25.96 -11.33 2.88
C VAL A 422 25.02 -12.07 1.94
N ILE A 423 25.29 -12.04 0.65
CA ILE A 423 24.51 -12.74 -0.37
C ILE A 423 25.46 -13.39 -1.35
N SER A 424 25.21 -14.65 -1.69
CA SER A 424 25.96 -15.36 -2.72
C SER A 424 25.06 -16.37 -3.44
N ILE A 425 24.81 -16.15 -4.72
CA ILE A 425 24.18 -17.11 -5.61
C ILE A 425 25.15 -18.28 -5.80
N GLN A 426 24.75 -19.44 -5.32
CA GLN A 426 25.54 -20.67 -5.43
C GLN A 426 25.41 -21.30 -6.82
N GLY A 427 24.25 -21.13 -7.46
CA GLY A 427 24.02 -21.58 -8.83
C GLY A 427 22.58 -21.46 -9.28
N VAL A 428 22.39 -21.64 -10.59
CA VAL A 428 21.08 -21.76 -11.23
C VAL A 428 20.99 -23.16 -11.82
N TYR A 429 19.94 -23.90 -11.47
CA TYR A 429 19.76 -25.31 -11.82
C TYR A 429 18.52 -25.49 -12.71
N PRO A 430 18.56 -26.40 -13.71
CA PRO A 430 19.64 -27.36 -14.01
C PRO A 430 20.82 -26.78 -14.83
N GLY A 431 20.77 -25.49 -15.20
CA GLY A 431 21.86 -24.80 -15.88
C GLY A 431 21.51 -23.39 -16.35
N ASP A 432 22.44 -22.75 -17.05
CA ASP A 432 22.35 -21.33 -17.43
C ASP A 432 21.45 -21.05 -18.64
N VAL A 433 20.95 -22.09 -19.31
CA VAL A 433 19.94 -22.00 -20.39
C VAL A 433 18.66 -22.63 -19.87
N VAL A 434 17.62 -21.82 -19.78
CA VAL A 434 16.34 -22.16 -19.15
C VAL A 434 15.22 -21.91 -20.14
N SER A 435 14.04 -22.44 -19.86
CA SER A 435 12.86 -22.21 -20.69
C SER A 435 11.60 -22.46 -19.88
N ILE A 436 10.43 -22.14 -20.43
CA ILE A 436 9.15 -22.55 -19.85
C ILE A 436 9.04 -24.07 -19.67
N HIS A 437 9.81 -24.89 -20.38
CA HIS A 437 9.82 -26.36 -20.25
C HIS A 437 10.84 -26.88 -19.21
N GLN A 438 11.76 -26.01 -18.79
CA GLN A 438 12.83 -26.30 -17.85
C GLN A 438 13.09 -25.04 -17.02
N PRO A 439 12.14 -24.68 -16.12
CA PRO A 439 12.26 -23.48 -15.28
C PRO A 439 13.48 -23.57 -14.36
N PRO A 440 14.17 -22.45 -14.07
CA PRO A 440 15.30 -22.46 -13.18
C PRO A 440 14.89 -22.50 -11.71
N VAL A 441 15.73 -23.15 -10.92
CA VAL A 441 15.81 -22.95 -9.47
C VAL A 441 17.13 -22.27 -9.13
N VAL A 442 17.04 -21.09 -8.52
CA VAL A 442 18.17 -20.30 -8.04
C VAL A 442 18.46 -20.70 -6.60
N VAL A 443 19.68 -21.18 -6.33
CA VAL A 443 20.15 -21.49 -4.98
C VAL A 443 21.10 -20.39 -4.54
N PHE A 444 20.89 -19.83 -3.36
CA PHE A 444 21.69 -18.73 -2.83
C PHE A 444 21.80 -18.79 -1.31
N ASP A 445 22.93 -18.30 -0.80
CA ASP A 445 23.17 -18.17 0.63
C ASP A 445 22.95 -16.72 1.05
N THR A 446 22.16 -16.49 2.11
CA THR A 446 22.12 -15.22 2.84
C THR A 446 22.89 -15.35 4.14
N ASN A 447 23.55 -14.28 4.58
CA ASN A 447 24.30 -14.25 5.82
C ASN A 447 24.35 -12.83 6.38
N GLY A 448 23.40 -12.51 7.25
CA GLY A 448 23.27 -11.18 7.82
C GLY A 448 22.80 -11.22 9.27
N ILE A 449 22.67 -10.04 9.85
CA ILE A 449 21.91 -9.82 11.07
C ILE A 449 20.85 -8.77 10.72
N ASP A 450 19.70 -8.84 11.36
CA ASP A 450 18.67 -7.80 11.23
C ASP A 450 18.24 -7.56 9.76
N ILE A 451 18.08 -8.64 9.00
CA ILE A 451 17.59 -8.59 7.61
C ILE A 451 16.10 -8.25 7.62
N LEU A 452 15.72 -7.22 6.87
CA LEU A 452 14.34 -6.78 6.70
C LEU A 452 13.67 -7.41 5.49
N GLU A 453 14.42 -7.55 4.40
CA GLU A 453 13.88 -7.97 3.13
C GLU A 453 14.93 -8.78 2.36
N VAL A 454 14.47 -9.86 1.74
CA VAL A 454 15.16 -10.55 0.66
C VAL A 454 14.21 -10.56 -0.52
N SER A 455 14.65 -10.12 -1.68
CA SER A 455 13.83 -10.09 -2.90
C SER A 455 14.59 -10.63 -4.10
N PHE A 456 13.85 -11.25 -5.01
CA PHE A 456 14.31 -11.69 -6.32
C PHE A 456 13.79 -10.75 -7.38
N SER A 457 14.59 -10.50 -8.43
CA SER A 457 14.11 -9.89 -9.66
C SER A 457 14.69 -10.57 -10.90
N ALA A 458 13.86 -10.70 -11.93
CA ALA A 458 14.25 -11.12 -13.27
C ALA A 458 14.15 -9.94 -14.25
N ALA A 459 15.31 -9.44 -14.68
CA ALA A 459 15.36 -8.31 -15.60
C ALA A 459 15.80 -8.74 -17.02
N LEU A 460 14.94 -8.53 -18.02
CA LEU A 460 15.28 -8.73 -19.42
C LEU A 460 16.30 -7.67 -19.88
N GLN A 461 17.40 -8.10 -20.49
CA GLN A 461 18.37 -7.22 -21.12
C GLN A 461 18.03 -7.00 -22.59
N LEU A 462 17.73 -5.75 -22.95
CA LEU A 462 17.50 -5.32 -24.33
C LEU A 462 18.80 -5.15 -25.13
N ASP A 463 18.66 -5.05 -26.46
CA ASP A 463 19.78 -4.91 -27.40
C ASP A 463 20.66 -3.66 -27.15
N ASP A 464 20.09 -2.60 -26.60
CA ASP A 464 20.78 -1.35 -26.26
C ASP A 464 21.45 -1.40 -24.87
N GLY A 465 21.25 -2.48 -24.12
CA GLY A 465 21.76 -2.70 -22.77
C GLY A 465 20.79 -2.29 -21.66
N THR A 466 19.61 -1.75 -21.98
CA THR A 466 18.57 -1.42 -21.00
C THR A 466 18.08 -2.70 -20.32
N LEU A 467 17.86 -2.63 -19.00
CA LEU A 467 17.27 -3.70 -18.21
C LEU A 467 15.81 -3.36 -17.95
N ILE A 468 14.94 -4.36 -18.03
CA ILE A 468 13.52 -4.24 -17.69
C ILE A 468 13.19 -5.35 -16.72
N THR A 469 12.90 -5.02 -15.46
CA THR A 469 12.36 -6.01 -14.52
C THR A 469 10.96 -6.41 -14.98
N LEU A 470 10.77 -7.71 -15.22
CA LEU A 470 9.48 -8.28 -15.64
C LEU A 470 8.88 -9.19 -14.56
N ASP A 471 9.68 -9.54 -13.56
CA ASP A 471 9.23 -10.27 -12.39
C ASP A 471 10.05 -9.81 -11.19
N GLU A 472 9.37 -9.57 -10.08
CA GLU A 472 9.95 -9.18 -8.81
C GLU A 472 9.12 -9.82 -7.71
N SER A 473 9.77 -10.47 -6.76
CA SER A 473 9.07 -11.15 -5.68
C SER A 473 9.85 -10.99 -4.37
N PRO A 474 9.20 -10.55 -3.29
CA PRO A 474 9.77 -10.74 -1.96
C PRO A 474 9.91 -12.25 -1.73
N LEU A 475 11.09 -12.66 -1.28
CA LEU A 475 11.37 -14.04 -0.90
C LEU A 475 10.99 -14.19 0.56
N GLU A 476 9.69 -14.31 0.81
CA GLU A 476 9.12 -14.27 2.14
C GLU A 476 9.52 -15.49 2.97
N SER A 477 9.90 -15.25 4.22
CA SER A 477 9.98 -16.25 5.27
C SER A 477 8.88 -15.95 6.28
N ALA A 478 7.77 -16.67 6.16
CA ALA A 478 6.63 -16.51 7.04
C ALA A 478 6.87 -17.25 8.37
N GLU A 479 6.83 -16.52 9.48
CA GLU A 479 6.76 -17.06 10.83
C GLU A 479 5.39 -16.73 11.45
N VAL A 480 4.90 -17.59 12.35
CA VAL A 480 3.65 -17.33 13.08
C VAL A 480 3.99 -16.91 14.50
N THR A 481 3.54 -15.73 14.90
CA THR A 481 3.75 -15.17 16.25
C THR A 481 2.99 -15.97 17.32
N GLU A 482 3.27 -15.73 18.60
CA GLU A 482 2.52 -16.37 19.69
C GLU A 482 1.01 -16.05 19.67
N SER A 483 0.64 -14.87 19.16
CA SER A 483 -0.75 -14.45 18.98
C SER A 483 -1.43 -15.07 17.74
N GLY A 484 -0.67 -15.73 16.87
CA GLY A 484 -1.15 -16.42 15.67
C GLY A 484 -1.11 -15.58 14.40
N GLU A 485 -0.42 -14.44 14.42
CA GLU A 485 -0.24 -13.58 13.24
C GLU A 485 0.92 -14.07 12.38
N SER A 486 0.73 -14.09 11.06
CA SER A 486 1.79 -14.41 10.10
C SER A 486 2.62 -13.16 9.82
N ILE A 487 3.93 -13.25 10.01
CA ILE A 487 4.88 -12.16 9.78
C ILE A 487 6.02 -12.62 8.87
N ILE A 488 6.58 -11.68 8.11
CA ILE A 488 7.84 -11.84 7.38
C ILE A 488 9.00 -11.58 8.35
N SER A 489 9.80 -12.60 8.66
CA SER A 489 11.03 -12.47 9.45
C SER A 489 12.15 -13.30 8.84
N PHE A 490 13.37 -12.77 8.89
CA PHE A 490 14.56 -13.43 8.38
C PHE A 490 15.51 -13.80 9.52
N ALA A 491 15.92 -15.05 9.57
CA ALA A 491 16.82 -15.54 10.61
C ALA A 491 18.24 -14.97 10.47
N ASP A 492 18.80 -14.50 11.57
CA ASP A 492 20.21 -14.09 11.64
C ASP A 492 21.17 -15.27 11.32
N GLY A 493 22.31 -14.92 10.74
CA GLY A 493 23.35 -15.85 10.36
C GLY A 493 23.16 -16.42 8.97
N THR A 494 23.88 -17.51 8.68
CA THR A 494 23.91 -18.10 7.33
C THR A 494 22.68 -18.98 7.10
N GLN A 495 21.92 -18.69 6.04
CA GLN A 495 20.83 -19.49 5.52
C GLN A 495 21.11 -19.86 4.07
N THR A 496 20.78 -21.09 3.68
CA THR A 496 20.74 -21.49 2.27
C THR A 496 19.28 -21.48 1.84
N ASN A 497 19.00 -20.77 0.75
CA ASN A 497 17.65 -20.54 0.25
C ASN A 497 17.56 -20.97 -1.21
N GLN A 498 16.34 -21.24 -1.66
CA GLN A 498 16.05 -21.57 -3.04
C GLN A 498 14.81 -20.84 -3.54
N PHE A 499 14.84 -20.42 -4.80
CA PHE A 499 13.72 -19.75 -5.47
C PHE A 499 13.53 -20.34 -6.87
N ALA A 500 12.30 -20.72 -7.21
CA ALA A 500 11.95 -21.21 -8.53
C ALA A 500 11.29 -20.09 -9.34
N TRP A 501 11.78 -19.83 -10.56
CA TRP A 501 11.17 -18.85 -11.45
C TRP A 501 10.32 -19.55 -12.51
N GLY A 502 9.06 -19.11 -12.68
CA GLY A 502 8.11 -19.71 -13.64
C GLY A 502 8.47 -19.51 -15.11
N VAL A 503 9.46 -18.66 -15.43
CA VAL A 503 9.82 -18.26 -16.81
C VAL A 503 8.62 -17.66 -17.54
N GLU A 504 7.82 -16.89 -16.81
CA GLU A 504 6.66 -16.16 -17.30
C GLU A 504 6.85 -14.66 -17.08
N MET A 505 6.11 -13.86 -17.83
CA MET A 505 6.11 -12.41 -17.70
C MET A 505 4.67 -11.90 -17.76
N PRO A 506 4.34 -10.86 -16.98
CA PRO A 506 3.06 -10.19 -17.11
C PRO A 506 3.04 -9.30 -18.35
N VAL A 507 1.88 -9.24 -18.98
CA VAL A 507 1.58 -8.36 -20.10
C VAL A 507 0.28 -7.64 -19.79
N ILE A 508 0.30 -6.31 -19.87
CA ILE A 508 -0.92 -5.51 -19.83
C ILE A 508 -1.36 -5.13 -21.24
N THR A 509 -2.68 -5.01 -21.45
CA THR A 509 -3.24 -4.78 -22.78
C THR A 509 -4.59 -4.05 -22.74
N ASP A 510 -4.85 -3.28 -23.80
CA ASP A 510 -6.15 -2.73 -24.18
C ASP A 510 -6.83 -3.55 -25.29
N GLY A 511 -6.30 -4.73 -25.62
CA GLY A 511 -6.73 -5.59 -26.72
C GLY A 511 -6.08 -5.29 -28.07
N GLU A 512 -5.41 -4.14 -28.23
CA GLU A 512 -4.65 -3.79 -29.45
C GLU A 512 -3.13 -3.73 -29.20
N VAL A 513 -2.72 -3.13 -28.07
CA VAL A 513 -1.34 -2.97 -27.63
C VAL A 513 -1.05 -3.91 -26.46
N PHE A 514 0.14 -4.50 -26.43
CA PHE A 514 0.56 -5.49 -25.44
C PHE A 514 1.93 -5.07 -24.91
N ILE A 515 2.00 -4.73 -23.62
CA ILE A 515 3.22 -4.18 -23.00
C ILE A 515 3.67 -5.10 -21.85
N PRO A 516 4.82 -5.79 -21.99
CA PRO A 516 5.45 -6.49 -20.88
C PRO A 516 5.75 -5.52 -19.73
N THR A 517 5.21 -5.80 -18.56
CA THR A 517 5.19 -4.87 -17.43
C THR A 517 5.26 -5.64 -16.12
N LEU A 518 6.04 -5.15 -15.16
CA LEU A 518 6.05 -5.70 -13.81
C LEU A 518 4.69 -5.46 -13.14
N LEU A 519 4.12 -6.49 -12.53
CA LEU A 519 3.01 -6.36 -11.59
C LEU A 519 3.59 -6.30 -10.17
N ILE A 520 3.23 -5.26 -9.44
CA ILE A 520 3.66 -5.06 -8.05
C ILE A 520 2.52 -5.48 -7.14
N SER A 521 2.76 -6.44 -6.24
CA SER A 521 1.77 -6.81 -5.24
C SER A 521 1.50 -5.65 -4.28
N ASP A 522 0.23 -5.40 -3.99
CA ASP A 522 -0.16 -4.51 -2.91
C ASP A 522 0.16 -5.19 -1.56
N ARG A 523 0.79 -4.44 -0.63
CA ARG A 523 1.16 -4.99 0.69
C ARG A 523 -0.03 -5.14 1.63
N GLY A 524 -1.08 -4.35 1.44
CA GLY A 524 -2.29 -4.36 2.24
C GLY A 524 -3.38 -5.27 1.67
N ASP A 525 -3.36 -5.54 0.36
CA ASP A 525 -4.36 -6.36 -0.31
C ASP A 525 -3.74 -7.42 -1.26
N PRO A 526 -3.73 -8.71 -0.87
CA PRO A 526 -3.16 -9.78 -1.70
C PRO A 526 -3.96 -10.05 -2.99
N ASP A 527 -5.19 -9.55 -3.12
CA ASP A 527 -6.05 -9.74 -4.29
C ASP A 527 -5.84 -8.64 -5.36
N VAL A 528 -4.86 -7.75 -5.15
CA VAL A 528 -4.57 -6.59 -6.00
C VAL A 528 -3.15 -6.63 -6.57
N GLN A 529 -3.03 -6.19 -7.82
CA GLN A 529 -1.75 -5.95 -8.50
C GLN A 529 -1.69 -4.52 -9.03
N ILE A 530 -0.51 -3.91 -8.94
CA ILE A 530 -0.30 -2.49 -9.24
C ILE A 530 0.67 -2.35 -10.41
N VAL A 531 0.34 -1.47 -11.35
CA VAL A 531 1.26 -1.01 -12.39
C VAL A 531 1.45 0.49 -12.28
N SER A 532 2.68 0.93 -12.00
CA SER A 532 3.07 2.34 -12.07
C SER A 532 3.31 2.78 -13.52
N GLY A 533 2.94 4.00 -13.86
CA GLY A 533 3.12 4.59 -15.20
C GLY A 533 2.83 6.07 -15.25
N GLU A 534 2.79 6.60 -16.47
CA GLU A 534 2.33 7.94 -16.79
C GLU A 534 0.90 7.85 -17.32
N TYR A 535 -0.03 8.58 -16.70
CA TYR A 535 -1.36 8.83 -17.25
C TYR A 535 -1.32 10.09 -18.10
N LEU A 536 -1.81 10.02 -19.33
CA LEU A 536 -1.83 11.14 -20.25
C LEU A 536 -3.29 11.49 -20.58
N TYR A 537 -3.72 12.66 -20.13
CA TYR A 537 -5.04 13.20 -20.46
C TYR A 537 -5.12 13.54 -21.95
N ALA A 538 -6.32 13.46 -22.52
CA ALA A 538 -6.57 13.75 -23.94
C ALA A 538 -6.22 15.20 -24.35
N ASP A 539 -6.11 16.12 -23.41
CA ASP A 539 -5.66 17.50 -23.63
C ASP A 539 -4.13 17.69 -23.59
N GLY A 540 -3.39 16.66 -23.17
CA GLY A 540 -1.94 16.56 -23.18
C GLY A 540 -1.27 16.75 -21.82
N GLU A 541 -2.01 16.89 -20.72
CA GLU A 541 -1.46 16.82 -19.36
C GLU A 541 -0.96 15.41 -19.03
N ILE A 542 0.10 15.31 -18.23
CA ILE A 542 0.71 14.04 -17.82
C ILE A 542 0.87 14.04 -16.30
N VAL A 543 0.41 12.97 -15.65
CA VAL A 543 0.61 12.74 -14.21
C VAL A 543 1.18 11.35 -13.97
N THR A 544 1.95 11.18 -12.90
CA THR A 544 2.31 9.83 -12.43
C THR A 544 1.04 9.14 -11.98
N ALA A 545 0.85 7.89 -12.37
CA ALA A 545 -0.33 7.15 -12.02
C ALA A 545 -0.09 5.65 -11.80
N TYR A 546 -1.05 5.02 -11.14
CA TYR A 546 -1.10 3.59 -10.88
C TYR A 546 -2.39 3.00 -11.41
N LEU A 547 -2.26 1.91 -12.16
CA LEU A 547 -3.39 1.04 -12.47
C LEU A 547 -3.48 0.01 -11.35
N ILE A 548 -4.67 -0.11 -10.77
CA ILE A 548 -4.99 -1.11 -9.76
C ILE A 548 -5.78 -2.21 -10.45
N PHE A 549 -5.17 -3.38 -10.59
CA PHE A 549 -5.79 -4.55 -11.18
C PHE A 549 -6.32 -5.48 -10.10
N ASP A 550 -7.53 -5.97 -10.30
CA ASP A 550 -8.11 -7.05 -9.51
C ASP A 550 -7.61 -8.41 -10.07
N ILE A 551 -7.06 -9.27 -9.22
CA ILE A 551 -6.43 -10.52 -9.66
C ILE A 551 -7.46 -11.52 -10.19
N GLU A 552 -8.67 -11.57 -9.63
CA GLU A 552 -9.71 -12.53 -10.03
C GLU A 552 -10.24 -12.22 -11.43
N THR A 553 -10.51 -10.95 -11.71
CA THR A 553 -11.04 -10.46 -12.99
C THR A 553 -9.95 -10.16 -14.01
N GLN A 554 -8.71 -9.98 -13.54
CA GLN A 554 -7.55 -9.58 -14.32
C GLN A 554 -7.71 -8.23 -15.04
N ALA A 555 -8.62 -7.39 -14.56
CA ALA A 555 -8.96 -6.11 -15.18
C ALA A 555 -8.64 -4.94 -14.24
N VAL A 556 -8.40 -3.76 -14.82
CA VAL A 556 -8.24 -2.53 -14.04
C VAL A 556 -9.54 -2.25 -13.28
N ALA A 557 -9.44 -2.22 -11.96
CA ALA A 557 -10.51 -1.85 -11.04
C ALA A 557 -10.54 -0.34 -10.77
N SER A 558 -9.36 0.30 -10.65
CA SER A 558 -9.25 1.76 -10.45
C SER A 558 -7.93 2.33 -10.98
N VAL A 559 -7.88 3.66 -11.15
CA VAL A 559 -6.70 4.40 -11.59
C VAL A 559 -6.44 5.53 -10.61
N TRP A 560 -5.20 5.67 -10.18
CA TRP A 560 -4.79 6.65 -9.17
C TRP A 560 -3.68 7.52 -9.70
N GLY A 561 -3.83 8.84 -9.63
CA GLY A 561 -2.77 9.80 -9.91
C GLY A 561 -2.02 10.15 -8.63
N VAL A 562 -0.80 10.68 -8.79
CA VAL A 562 -0.05 11.35 -7.72
C VAL A 562 0.24 12.77 -8.20
N SER A 563 -0.01 13.76 -7.33
CA SER A 563 0.28 15.16 -7.61
C SER A 563 1.77 15.39 -7.95
N GLU A 564 2.08 16.45 -8.71
CA GLU A 564 3.47 16.76 -9.12
C GLU A 564 4.44 16.96 -7.93
N THR A 565 3.91 17.32 -6.76
CA THR A 565 4.65 17.48 -5.51
C THR A 565 4.88 16.17 -4.76
N GLY A 566 4.27 15.06 -5.21
CA GLY A 566 4.39 13.74 -4.58
C GLY A 566 3.72 13.63 -3.21
N SER A 567 2.86 14.59 -2.85
CA SER A 567 2.33 14.71 -1.49
C SER A 567 1.02 13.96 -1.26
N ALA A 568 0.23 13.67 -2.30
CA ALA A 568 -1.02 12.93 -2.14
C ALA A 568 -1.48 12.20 -3.42
N PRO A 569 -2.02 10.98 -3.30
CA PRO A 569 -2.68 10.28 -4.39
C PRO A 569 -4.14 10.75 -4.56
N PHE A 570 -4.66 10.70 -5.78
CA PHE A 570 -6.05 11.03 -6.09
C PHE A 570 -6.64 10.05 -7.11
N ASN A 571 -7.95 9.82 -7.07
CA ASN A 571 -8.62 8.92 -8.00
C ASN A 571 -8.78 9.58 -9.39
N ILE A 572 -8.23 8.95 -10.43
CA ILE A 572 -8.44 9.36 -11.82
C ILE A 572 -9.65 8.61 -12.37
N ARG A 573 -10.57 9.33 -13.01
CA ARG A 573 -11.68 8.73 -13.78
C ARG A 573 -11.34 8.75 -15.26
N PRO A 574 -10.92 7.63 -15.86
CA PRO A 574 -10.46 7.66 -17.23
C PRO A 574 -11.58 8.00 -18.20
N THR A 575 -11.26 8.79 -19.22
CA THR A 575 -12.17 9.11 -20.31
C THR A 575 -11.67 8.50 -21.62
N ALA A 576 -12.61 8.18 -22.53
CA ALA A 576 -12.27 7.57 -23.79
C ALA A 576 -11.30 8.46 -24.61
N GLY A 577 -10.12 7.94 -24.91
CA GLY A 577 -9.04 8.66 -25.60
C GLY A 577 -7.93 9.17 -24.69
N ASP A 578 -8.06 9.03 -23.37
CA ASP A 578 -6.91 9.15 -22.46
C ASP A 578 -5.97 7.95 -22.65
N HIS A 579 -4.72 8.11 -22.22
CA HIS A 579 -3.68 7.11 -22.45
C HIS A 579 -2.93 6.75 -21.17
N PHE A 580 -2.34 5.56 -21.15
CA PHE A 580 -1.45 5.12 -20.08
C PHE A 580 -0.17 4.48 -20.65
N LEU A 581 0.98 4.90 -20.12
CA LEU A 581 2.27 4.33 -20.47
C LEU A 581 2.96 3.78 -19.20
N PRO A 582 3.19 2.45 -19.10
CA PRO A 582 3.86 1.89 -17.94
C PRO A 582 5.26 2.43 -17.72
N THR A 583 5.69 2.45 -16.47
CA THR A 583 7.07 2.76 -16.07
C THR A 583 7.83 1.47 -15.81
N TRP A 584 8.92 1.26 -16.55
CA TRP A 584 9.86 0.19 -16.29
C TRP A 584 10.72 0.48 -15.07
N ARG A 585 10.89 -0.56 -14.26
CA ARG A 585 11.63 -0.56 -13.00
C ARG A 585 12.83 -1.49 -13.16
N PHE A 586 13.99 -1.10 -12.64
CA PHE A 586 15.15 -1.98 -12.51
C PHE A 586 16.15 -1.41 -11.50
N TYR A 587 17.00 -2.26 -10.94
CA TYR A 587 18.09 -1.82 -10.06
C TYR A 587 19.38 -1.61 -10.86
N ASP A 588 20.11 -0.53 -10.56
CA ASP A 588 21.45 -0.32 -11.10
C ASP A 588 22.51 -1.19 -10.40
N ALA A 589 23.77 -1.07 -10.81
CA ALA A 589 24.87 -1.86 -10.26
C ALA A 589 25.16 -1.56 -8.77
N GLU A 590 24.61 -0.47 -8.24
CA GLU A 590 24.69 -0.06 -6.85
C GLU A 590 23.45 -0.51 -6.05
N GLY A 591 22.48 -1.17 -6.69
CA GLY A 591 21.22 -1.60 -6.08
C GLY A 591 20.20 -0.48 -5.91
N SER A 592 20.38 0.65 -6.61
CA SER A 592 19.45 1.78 -6.56
C SER A 592 18.37 1.61 -7.63
N LEU A 593 17.11 1.83 -7.24
CA LEU A 593 15.96 1.75 -8.13
C LEU A 593 16.03 2.83 -9.23
N GLN A 594 15.78 2.42 -10.47
CA GLN A 594 15.64 3.28 -11.64
C GLN A 594 14.22 3.12 -12.20
N LEU A 595 13.62 4.24 -12.58
CA LEU A 595 12.29 4.35 -13.16
C LEU A 595 12.40 5.02 -14.54
N VAL A 596 11.93 4.35 -15.59
CA VAL A 596 11.91 4.91 -16.96
C VAL A 596 10.60 4.56 -17.66
N PRO A 597 9.95 5.50 -18.39
CA PRO A 597 8.77 5.17 -19.19
C PRO A 597 9.07 4.08 -20.22
N ALA A 598 8.10 3.20 -20.47
CA ALA A 598 8.22 2.13 -21.45
C ALA A 598 8.39 2.69 -22.88
N ASP A 599 9.27 2.08 -23.68
CA ASP A 599 9.45 2.44 -25.10
C ASP A 599 8.42 1.72 -25.99
N TYR A 600 7.13 1.99 -25.75
CA TYR A 600 5.99 1.41 -26.44
C TYR A 600 4.99 2.51 -26.86
N GLU A 601 4.08 2.19 -27.79
CA GLU A 601 2.87 3.01 -27.96
C GLU A 601 2.04 2.87 -26.67
N PRO A 602 1.47 3.96 -26.12
CA PRO A 602 0.71 3.90 -24.88
C PRO A 602 -0.62 3.18 -25.09
N LEU A 603 -1.12 2.55 -24.03
CA LEU A 603 -2.47 1.99 -23.99
C LEU A 603 -3.51 3.11 -24.11
N THR A 604 -4.67 2.83 -24.70
CA THR A 604 -5.74 3.84 -24.88
C THR A 604 -7.01 3.43 -24.16
N PHE A 605 -7.46 4.25 -23.21
CA PHE A 605 -8.71 4.01 -22.50
C PHE A 605 -9.91 4.11 -23.46
N ASP A 606 -10.78 3.11 -23.44
CA ASP A 606 -12.04 3.09 -24.19
C ASP A 606 -13.23 2.57 -23.32
N ASP A 607 -14.19 1.86 -23.92
CA ASP A 607 -15.35 1.32 -23.18
C ASP A 607 -15.01 0.04 -22.39
N GLU A 608 -13.89 -0.63 -22.69
CA GLU A 608 -13.43 -1.84 -22.01
C GLU A 608 -12.20 -1.53 -21.13
N PRO A 609 -12.10 -2.12 -19.92
CA PRO A 609 -10.94 -1.91 -19.06
C PRO A 609 -9.69 -2.59 -19.64
N PHE A 610 -8.51 -2.05 -19.31
CA PHE A 610 -7.27 -2.79 -19.57
C PHE A 610 -7.28 -4.09 -18.77
N THR A 611 -6.64 -5.12 -19.33
CA THR A 611 -6.47 -6.40 -18.67
C THR A 611 -4.99 -6.77 -18.58
N PHE A 612 -4.66 -7.67 -17.65
CA PHE A 612 -3.35 -8.32 -17.63
C PHE A 612 -3.48 -9.83 -17.83
N HIS A 613 -2.42 -10.45 -18.35
CA HIS A 613 -2.28 -11.90 -18.37
C HIS A 613 -0.79 -12.26 -18.37
N PHE A 614 -0.48 -13.51 -18.04
CA PHE A 614 0.88 -14.03 -18.10
C PHE A 614 1.16 -14.71 -19.44
N GLU A 615 2.34 -14.43 -20.00
CA GLU A 615 2.87 -15.11 -21.19
C GLU A 615 4.22 -15.76 -20.86
N PRO A 616 4.65 -16.78 -21.63
CA PRO A 616 6.04 -17.23 -21.62
C PRO A 616 7.00 -16.04 -21.76
N ALA A 617 8.00 -15.99 -20.89
CA ALA A 617 9.02 -14.93 -20.95
C ALA A 617 9.68 -14.89 -22.34
N VAL A 618 10.00 -13.69 -22.83
CA VAL A 618 10.64 -13.53 -24.15
C VAL A 618 12.00 -14.24 -24.17
N SER A 619 12.34 -14.94 -25.26
CA SER A 619 13.68 -15.49 -25.43
C SER A 619 14.75 -14.38 -25.40
N GLY A 620 15.76 -14.52 -24.56
CA GLY A 620 16.73 -13.44 -24.35
C GLY A 620 17.68 -13.67 -23.17
N SER A 621 18.48 -12.64 -22.89
CA SER A 621 19.37 -12.63 -21.73
C SER A 621 18.64 -11.98 -20.56
N TYR A 622 18.58 -12.66 -19.42
CA TYR A 622 17.99 -12.14 -18.19
C TYR A 622 19.07 -11.99 -17.12
N LEU A 623 19.03 -10.88 -16.39
CA LEU A 623 19.79 -10.67 -15.17
C LEU A 623 18.90 -11.07 -14.00
N PHE A 624 19.25 -12.15 -13.33
CA PHE A 624 18.68 -12.50 -12.04
C PHE A 624 19.44 -11.77 -10.95
N THR A 625 18.72 -11.10 -10.06
CA THR A 625 19.30 -10.41 -8.92
C THR A 625 18.60 -10.86 -7.66
N ILE A 626 19.40 -11.26 -6.65
CA ILE A 626 18.93 -11.38 -5.28
C ILE A 626 19.37 -10.13 -4.54
N ARG A 627 18.42 -9.42 -3.95
CA ARG A 627 18.61 -8.22 -3.15
C ARG A 627 18.34 -8.54 -1.69
N VAL A 628 19.21 -8.08 -0.79
CA VAL A 628 19.06 -8.18 0.66
C VAL A 628 19.17 -6.77 1.24
N GLU A 629 18.21 -6.41 2.08
CA GLU A 629 18.18 -5.12 2.80
C GLU A 629 18.13 -5.35 4.31
N ASP A 630 18.95 -4.62 5.06
CA ASP A 630 19.00 -4.67 6.53
C ASP A 630 18.38 -3.43 7.20
N ILE A 631 18.14 -3.48 8.52
CA ILE A 631 17.61 -2.35 9.31
C ILE A 631 18.51 -1.10 9.24
N ALA A 632 19.82 -1.29 9.01
CA ALA A 632 20.75 -0.18 8.84
C ALA A 632 20.60 0.52 7.46
N GLY A 633 19.72 0.02 6.59
CA GLY A 633 19.50 0.53 5.24
C GLY A 633 20.62 0.15 4.27
N SER A 634 21.44 -0.85 4.62
CA SER A 634 22.45 -1.38 3.72
C SER A 634 21.78 -2.33 2.72
N VAL A 635 22.13 -2.16 1.45
CA VAL A 635 21.65 -3.01 0.37
C VAL A 635 22.81 -3.86 -0.14
N TYR A 636 22.58 -5.17 -0.24
CA TYR A 636 23.52 -6.13 -0.79
C TYR A 636 22.85 -6.84 -1.95
N ILE A 637 23.56 -6.95 -3.08
CA ILE A 637 23.06 -7.64 -4.26
C ILE A 637 24.08 -8.68 -4.70
N ASP A 638 23.58 -9.82 -5.17
CA ASP A 638 24.33 -10.72 -6.05
C ASP A 638 23.49 -11.00 -7.28
N SER A 639 24.15 -11.14 -8.42
CA SER A 639 23.46 -11.29 -9.70
C SER A 639 24.15 -12.28 -10.62
N THR A 640 23.34 -12.95 -11.42
CA THR A 640 23.81 -13.88 -12.46
C THR A 640 23.02 -13.69 -13.73
N THR A 641 23.67 -13.90 -14.87
CA THR A 641 23.02 -13.80 -16.18
C THR A 641 22.64 -15.20 -16.66
N ILE A 642 21.38 -15.36 -17.02
CA ILE A 642 20.82 -16.58 -17.60
C ILE A 642 20.29 -16.31 -19.01
N THR A 643 20.19 -17.35 -19.82
CA THR A 643 19.58 -17.29 -21.15
C THR A 643 18.24 -17.99 -21.13
N VAL A 644 17.17 -17.29 -21.47
CA VAL A 644 15.85 -17.87 -21.73
C VAL A 644 15.76 -18.24 -23.20
N ASP A 645 15.43 -19.49 -23.50
CA ASP A 645 15.18 -19.98 -24.86
C ASP A 645 13.83 -20.69 -24.93
N ASN A 646 12.81 -19.94 -25.31
CA ASN A 646 11.46 -20.45 -25.53
C ASN A 646 11.18 -20.72 -27.01
N GLU A 647 12.21 -20.66 -27.87
CA GLU A 647 12.04 -20.87 -29.31
C GLU A 647 11.63 -22.32 -29.62
N ALA A 648 10.57 -22.46 -30.43
CA ALA A 648 10.08 -23.75 -30.91
C ALA A 648 9.58 -24.73 -29.82
N LEU A 649 9.25 -24.25 -28.62
CA LEU A 649 8.57 -25.04 -27.59
C LEU A 649 7.06 -25.08 -27.80
N ASP A 650 6.42 -26.12 -27.27
CA ASP A 650 4.96 -26.21 -27.19
C ASP A 650 4.48 -25.46 -25.95
N ILE A 651 3.96 -24.25 -26.15
CA ILE A 651 3.50 -23.36 -25.08
C ILE A 651 2.23 -23.86 -24.37
N ALA A 652 1.59 -24.94 -24.86
CA ALA A 652 0.51 -25.58 -24.14
C ALA A 652 0.97 -26.27 -22.84
N TYR A 653 2.29 -26.44 -22.66
CA TYR A 653 2.90 -27.07 -21.49
C TYR A 653 4.00 -26.19 -20.89
N ARG A 654 4.13 -26.26 -19.56
CA ARG A 654 5.24 -25.70 -18.79
C ARG A 654 5.92 -26.80 -17.96
N GLY A 655 7.15 -26.54 -17.56
CA GLY A 655 7.98 -27.40 -16.76
C GLY A 655 7.79 -27.13 -15.28
N TYR A 656 8.06 -28.14 -14.47
CA TYR A 656 8.29 -28.02 -13.04
C TYR A 656 9.63 -28.65 -12.74
N THR A 657 10.53 -27.90 -12.10
CA THR A 657 11.84 -28.39 -11.67
C THR A 657 11.82 -28.55 -10.16
N ASP A 658 12.01 -29.79 -9.70
CA ASP A 658 12.20 -30.13 -8.30
C ASP A 658 13.69 -30.41 -8.09
N ILE A 659 14.37 -29.45 -7.48
CA ILE A 659 15.82 -29.50 -7.29
C ILE A 659 16.23 -30.53 -6.23
N ASP A 660 15.35 -30.80 -5.26
CA ASP A 660 15.60 -31.71 -4.15
C ASP A 660 15.50 -33.16 -4.62
N LEU A 661 14.48 -33.45 -5.44
CA LEU A 661 14.29 -34.75 -6.08
C LEU A 661 15.18 -34.94 -7.32
N GLY A 662 15.72 -33.87 -7.89
CA GLY A 662 16.54 -33.94 -9.10
C GLY A 662 15.72 -34.29 -10.34
N ILE A 663 14.50 -33.78 -10.45
CA ILE A 663 13.58 -34.08 -11.57
C ILE A 663 13.07 -32.81 -12.24
N ASN A 664 12.77 -32.90 -13.54
CA ASN A 664 11.93 -31.94 -14.23
C ASN A 664 10.97 -32.64 -15.17
N PHE A 665 9.72 -32.20 -15.21
CA PHE A 665 8.68 -32.74 -16.09
C PHE A 665 7.74 -31.64 -16.59
N LEU A 666 7.02 -31.92 -17.66
CA LEU A 666 6.02 -31.02 -18.23
C LEU A 666 4.62 -31.31 -17.71
N TYR A 667 3.85 -30.25 -17.51
CA TYR A 667 2.43 -30.27 -17.19
C TYR A 667 1.72 -29.13 -17.95
N PRO A 668 0.38 -29.16 -18.10
CA PRO A 668 -0.33 -28.15 -18.89
C PRO A 668 -0.13 -26.74 -18.34
N TRP A 669 0.02 -25.75 -19.24
CA TRP A 669 0.23 -24.34 -18.88
C TRP A 669 -0.87 -23.77 -17.98
N GLU A 670 -2.12 -24.13 -18.27
CA GLU A 670 -3.32 -23.65 -17.57
C GLU A 670 -3.54 -24.30 -16.18
N TRP A 671 -2.74 -25.31 -15.84
CA TRP A 671 -2.87 -25.96 -14.53
C TRP A 671 -2.11 -25.15 -13.46
N PRO A 672 -2.62 -25.11 -12.21
CA PRO A 672 -1.88 -24.54 -11.09
C PRO A 672 -0.47 -25.11 -10.95
N ALA A 673 0.45 -24.32 -10.37
CA ALA A 673 1.79 -24.78 -10.08
C ALA A 673 1.78 -26.03 -9.16
N PRO A 674 2.60 -27.06 -9.43
CA PRO A 674 2.69 -28.23 -8.58
C PRO A 674 3.03 -27.90 -7.12
N VAL A 675 2.40 -28.62 -6.20
CA VAL A 675 2.57 -28.42 -4.76
C VAL A 675 3.49 -29.50 -4.21
N TYR A 676 4.61 -29.09 -3.62
CA TYR A 676 5.53 -29.98 -2.90
C TYR A 676 5.14 -30.06 -1.42
N ILE A 677 4.93 -31.27 -0.92
CA ILE A 677 4.54 -31.53 0.46
C ILE A 677 5.55 -32.47 1.11
N VAL A 678 6.08 -32.04 2.25
CA VAL A 678 6.85 -32.91 3.17
C VAL A 678 5.96 -33.25 4.36
N SER A 679 5.67 -34.52 4.54
CA SER A 679 4.87 -35.02 5.67
C SER A 679 5.69 -35.02 6.97
N GLU A 680 5.02 -35.00 8.13
CA GLU A 680 5.67 -35.08 9.45
C GLU A 680 6.55 -36.33 9.64
N ASP A 681 6.30 -37.38 8.87
CA ASP A 681 7.08 -38.62 8.87
C ASP A 681 8.33 -38.57 7.97
N GLY A 682 8.57 -37.44 7.30
CA GLY A 682 9.71 -37.18 6.42
C GLY A 682 9.53 -37.66 4.98
N SER A 683 8.36 -38.17 4.60
CA SER A 683 8.07 -38.47 3.20
C SER A 683 7.79 -37.20 2.39
N ALA A 684 8.29 -37.16 1.16
CA ALA A 684 8.13 -36.04 0.24
C ALA A 684 7.31 -36.45 -0.98
N GLN A 685 6.37 -35.59 -1.39
CA GLN A 685 5.50 -35.82 -2.53
C GLN A 685 5.21 -34.51 -3.26
N THR A 686 5.27 -34.55 -4.59
CA THR A 686 4.82 -33.47 -5.47
C THR A 686 3.45 -33.81 -6.02
N ILE A 687 2.49 -32.90 -5.87
CA ILE A 687 1.11 -33.02 -6.36
C ILE A 687 0.93 -32.11 -7.58
N ILE A 688 0.44 -32.69 -8.67
CA ILE A 688 0.10 -32.00 -9.91
C ILE A 688 -1.39 -32.20 -10.15
N SER A 689 -2.17 -31.14 -10.27
CA SER A 689 -3.61 -31.26 -10.50
C SER A 689 -4.14 -30.18 -11.44
N ASP A 690 -5.26 -30.46 -12.09
CA ASP A 690 -6.08 -29.44 -12.73
C ASP A 690 -6.71 -28.51 -11.68
N ALA A 691 -7.30 -27.40 -12.14
CA ALA A 691 -7.88 -26.38 -11.26
C ALA A 691 -9.00 -26.95 -10.36
N GLU A 692 -9.76 -27.93 -10.85
CA GLU A 692 -10.82 -28.61 -10.12
C GLU A 692 -10.34 -29.77 -9.23
N SER A 693 -9.04 -30.11 -9.27
CA SER A 693 -8.46 -31.30 -8.61
C SER A 693 -9.16 -32.61 -8.99
N ALA A 694 -9.68 -32.70 -10.22
CA ALA A 694 -10.31 -33.88 -10.77
C ALA A 694 -9.28 -34.84 -11.38
N ILE A 695 -8.22 -34.32 -12.00
CA ILE A 695 -7.09 -35.12 -12.46
C ILE A 695 -5.92 -34.83 -11.53
N ASN A 696 -5.40 -35.86 -10.87
CA ASN A 696 -4.30 -35.72 -9.93
C ASN A 696 -3.15 -36.64 -10.34
N ILE A 697 -1.93 -36.11 -10.32
CA ILE A 697 -0.70 -36.89 -10.48
C ILE A 697 0.18 -36.65 -9.26
N TYR A 698 0.63 -37.74 -8.64
CA TYR A 698 1.49 -37.71 -7.47
C TYR A 698 2.87 -38.23 -7.85
N VAL A 699 3.93 -37.47 -7.56
CA VAL A 699 5.32 -37.91 -7.71
C VAL A 699 5.91 -38.11 -6.33
N THR A 700 6.23 -39.36 -5.98
CA THR A 700 6.81 -39.71 -4.68
C THR A 700 8.18 -40.36 -4.88
N ALA A 701 9.17 -39.90 -4.12
CA ALA A 701 10.53 -40.45 -4.13
C ALA A 701 10.77 -41.40 -2.95
N TYR A 702 11.56 -42.44 -3.18
CA TYR A 702 11.93 -43.47 -2.21
C TYR A 702 13.42 -43.78 -2.29
N ASP A 703 14.04 -44.00 -1.13
CA ASP A 703 15.35 -44.64 -1.06
C ASP A 703 15.28 -46.05 -1.66
N ALA A 704 16.02 -46.28 -2.74
CA ALA A 704 16.03 -47.57 -3.43
C ALA A 704 17.45 -47.95 -3.86
N ALA A 705 17.80 -49.23 -3.73
CA ALA A 705 19.09 -49.72 -4.19
C ALA A 705 19.00 -50.42 -5.56
N TYR A 706 17.81 -50.90 -5.91
CA TYR A 706 17.55 -51.65 -7.14
C TYR A 706 16.14 -51.39 -7.69
N SER A 707 15.95 -51.65 -8.98
CA SER A 707 14.64 -51.57 -9.65
C SER A 707 13.56 -52.48 -9.05
N ASP A 708 13.95 -53.62 -8.47
CA ASP A 708 13.01 -54.53 -7.82
C ASP A 708 12.43 -53.92 -6.53
N ASP A 709 13.20 -53.06 -5.83
CA ASP A 709 12.77 -52.42 -4.58
C ASP A 709 11.60 -51.46 -4.83
N ILE A 710 11.66 -50.67 -5.91
CA ILE A 710 10.60 -49.71 -6.26
C ILE A 710 9.35 -50.40 -6.79
N LEU A 711 9.52 -51.52 -7.52
CA LEU A 711 8.39 -52.30 -7.99
C LEU A 711 7.66 -53.00 -6.84
N ASP A 712 8.38 -53.51 -5.85
CA ASP A 712 7.79 -54.06 -4.61
C ASP A 712 7.04 -52.97 -3.81
N ALA A 713 7.56 -51.74 -3.79
CA ALA A 713 6.88 -50.59 -3.21
C ALA A 713 5.58 -50.26 -3.96
N ALA A 714 5.61 -50.26 -5.29
CA ALA A 714 4.42 -50.04 -6.14
C ALA A 714 3.32 -51.08 -5.87
N TYR A 715 3.66 -52.38 -5.80
CA TYR A 715 2.68 -53.41 -5.44
C TYR A 715 2.13 -53.23 -4.03
N SER A 716 2.99 -52.85 -3.07
CA SER A 716 2.57 -52.60 -1.70
C SER A 716 1.61 -51.42 -1.60
N TYR A 717 1.82 -50.38 -2.41
CA TYR A 717 0.94 -49.23 -2.52
C TYR A 717 -0.45 -49.62 -3.07
N LEU A 718 -0.49 -50.34 -4.20
CA LEU A 718 -1.74 -50.81 -4.81
C LEU A 718 -2.52 -51.78 -3.88
N ASP A 719 -1.82 -52.69 -3.19
CA ASP A 719 -2.43 -53.65 -2.25
C ASP A 719 -2.97 -52.97 -0.97
N ALA A 720 -2.50 -51.76 -0.63
CA ALA A 720 -2.93 -51.04 0.55
C ALA A 720 -4.32 -50.40 0.41
N VAL A 721 -4.80 -50.21 -0.83
CA VAL A 721 -6.07 -49.56 -1.13
C VAL A 721 -7.15 -50.60 -1.42
N GLU A 722 -8.12 -50.79 -0.51
CA GLU A 722 -9.11 -51.89 -0.60
C GLU A 722 -9.98 -51.85 -1.87
N THR A 723 -10.14 -50.68 -2.51
CA THR A 723 -10.96 -50.49 -3.72
C THR A 723 -10.18 -50.69 -5.02
N VAL A 724 -8.86 -50.78 -4.95
CA VAL A 724 -8.00 -50.93 -6.14
C VAL A 724 -8.15 -52.34 -6.74
N VAL A 725 -8.32 -52.36 -8.05
CA VAL A 725 -8.36 -53.55 -8.90
C VAL A 725 -7.26 -53.41 -9.93
N TYR A 726 -6.28 -54.29 -9.86
CA TYR A 726 -5.11 -54.29 -10.73
C TYR A 726 -4.88 -55.68 -11.34
N ASP A 727 -4.48 -55.74 -12.62
CA ASP A 727 -4.12 -56.99 -13.31
C ASP A 727 -2.66 -56.91 -13.81
N PRO A 728 -1.74 -57.72 -13.26
CA PRO A 728 -0.36 -57.79 -13.73
C PRO A 728 -0.18 -58.09 -15.23
N ALA A 729 -1.22 -58.63 -15.89
CA ALA A 729 -1.20 -58.83 -17.34
C ALA A 729 -1.25 -57.52 -18.15
N ASN A 730 -1.63 -56.40 -17.52
CA ASN A 730 -1.73 -55.07 -18.11
C ASN A 730 -0.47 -54.22 -17.88
N GLU A 731 0.57 -54.78 -17.23
CA GLU A 731 1.86 -54.10 -17.04
C GLU A 731 2.50 -53.70 -18.37
N GLU A 732 2.98 -52.47 -18.43
CA GLU A 732 3.74 -51.96 -19.55
C GLU A 732 5.17 -51.62 -19.13
N ALA A 733 6.14 -52.33 -19.72
CA ALA A 733 7.54 -51.98 -19.55
C ALA A 733 7.88 -50.76 -20.42
N VAL A 734 8.43 -49.73 -19.80
CA VAL A 734 8.82 -48.48 -20.46
C VAL A 734 10.30 -48.20 -20.24
N THR A 735 10.90 -47.43 -21.14
CA THR A 735 12.24 -46.89 -20.96
C THR A 735 12.18 -45.38 -21.06
N LEU A 736 12.39 -44.69 -19.94
CA LEU A 736 12.34 -43.23 -19.85
C LEU A 736 13.76 -42.73 -19.57
N TRP A 737 14.27 -41.88 -20.45
CA TRP A 737 15.62 -41.30 -20.32
C TRP A 737 16.77 -42.31 -20.12
N GLY A 738 16.58 -43.53 -20.60
CA GLY A 738 17.59 -44.61 -20.50
C GLY A 738 17.46 -45.49 -19.24
N TYR A 739 16.47 -45.22 -18.39
CA TYR A 739 16.13 -46.03 -17.23
C TYR A 739 14.90 -46.90 -17.51
N ASP A 740 14.95 -48.14 -17.04
CA ASP A 740 13.83 -49.07 -17.18
C ASP A 740 12.79 -48.81 -16.08
N GLY A 741 11.53 -48.70 -16.48
CA GLY A 741 10.40 -48.54 -15.57
C GLY A 741 9.23 -49.45 -15.98
N THR A 742 8.23 -49.52 -15.10
CA THR A 742 7.01 -50.29 -15.33
C THR A 742 5.81 -49.40 -15.02
N ILE A 743 4.84 -49.33 -15.93
CA ILE A 743 3.53 -48.72 -15.70
C ILE A 743 2.55 -49.82 -15.29
N LEU A 744 1.82 -49.57 -14.22
CA LEU A 744 0.83 -50.45 -13.61
C LEU A 744 -0.56 -49.77 -13.70
N PRO A 745 -1.36 -50.04 -14.75
CA PRO A 745 -2.71 -49.49 -14.86
C PRO A 745 -3.68 -50.18 -13.89
N TYR A 746 -4.46 -49.42 -13.13
CA TYR A 746 -5.42 -49.94 -12.16
C TYR A 746 -6.76 -49.20 -12.22
N ASP A 747 -7.81 -49.85 -11.72
CA ASP A 747 -9.15 -49.27 -11.55
C ASP A 747 -9.47 -49.17 -10.06
N PHE A 748 -10.25 -48.18 -9.63
CA PHE A 748 -10.74 -48.12 -8.26
C PHE A 748 -12.04 -47.31 -8.16
N THR A 749 -12.55 -47.12 -6.94
CA THR A 749 -13.75 -46.30 -6.72
C THR A 749 -13.56 -45.33 -5.57
N VAL A 750 -14.00 -44.09 -5.76
CA VAL A 750 -14.11 -43.05 -4.72
C VAL A 750 -15.59 -42.78 -4.51
N ASP A 751 -16.09 -42.98 -3.28
CA ASP A 751 -17.52 -42.87 -2.93
C ASP A 751 -18.52 -43.63 -3.83
N GLY A 752 -18.02 -44.64 -4.56
CA GLY A 752 -18.80 -45.47 -5.47
C GLY A 752 -18.77 -45.03 -6.94
N ASP A 753 -18.11 -43.92 -7.25
CA ASP A 753 -17.86 -43.47 -8.63
C ASP A 753 -16.58 -44.13 -9.18
N PRO A 754 -16.58 -44.54 -10.47
CA PRO A 754 -15.45 -45.25 -11.07
C PRO A 754 -14.29 -44.29 -11.37
N HIS A 755 -13.10 -44.66 -10.91
CA HIS A 755 -11.84 -43.97 -11.19
C HIS A 755 -10.87 -44.93 -11.88
N LEU A 756 -9.98 -44.34 -12.66
CA LEU A 756 -8.86 -45.00 -13.31
C LEU A 756 -7.58 -44.43 -12.71
N GLY A 757 -6.55 -45.27 -12.66
CA GLY A 757 -5.23 -44.82 -12.31
C GLY A 757 -4.12 -45.56 -13.02
N ALA A 758 -2.93 -44.99 -12.94
CA ALA A 758 -1.73 -45.53 -13.57
C ALA A 758 -0.52 -45.19 -12.73
N LEU A 759 0.19 -46.22 -12.28
CA LEU A 759 1.36 -46.06 -11.43
C LEU A 759 2.62 -46.41 -12.22
N LEU A 760 3.47 -45.42 -12.49
CA LEU A 760 4.82 -45.65 -13.01
C LEU A 760 5.76 -45.91 -11.82
N ALA A 761 6.45 -47.04 -11.84
CA ALA A 761 7.58 -47.35 -10.96
C ALA A 761 8.89 -47.30 -11.75
N ILE A 762 9.81 -46.43 -11.35
CA ILE A 762 11.09 -46.25 -12.04
C ILE A 762 12.23 -46.06 -11.04
N TYR A 763 13.37 -46.70 -11.28
CA TYR A 763 14.57 -46.55 -10.46
C TYR A 763 15.65 -45.81 -11.25
N VAL A 764 16.26 -44.81 -10.61
CA VAL A 764 17.32 -43.98 -11.19
C VAL A 764 18.62 -44.25 -10.42
N PRO A 765 19.49 -45.15 -10.93
CA PRO A 765 20.73 -45.53 -10.24
C PRO A 765 21.67 -44.36 -9.96
N ASP A 766 21.67 -43.35 -10.83
CA ASP A 766 22.54 -42.17 -10.68
C ASP A 766 22.16 -41.33 -9.44
N LEU A 767 20.89 -41.37 -9.03
CA LEU A 767 20.37 -40.70 -7.84
C LEU A 767 20.28 -41.61 -6.61
N GLU A 768 20.46 -42.93 -6.78
CA GLU A 768 20.10 -43.94 -5.77
C GLU A 768 18.64 -43.81 -5.27
N THR A 769 17.74 -43.35 -6.16
CA THR A 769 16.33 -43.04 -5.83
C THR A 769 15.37 -43.79 -6.75
N GLY A 770 14.29 -44.33 -6.17
CA GLY A 770 13.14 -44.85 -6.89
C GLY A 770 11.99 -43.85 -6.86
N PHE A 771 11.31 -43.68 -7.98
CA PHE A 771 10.15 -42.80 -8.11
C PHE A 771 8.89 -43.62 -8.38
N LEU A 772 7.80 -43.25 -7.70
CA LEU A 772 6.44 -43.64 -8.05
C LEU A 772 5.72 -42.40 -8.60
N VAL A 773 5.18 -42.50 -9.81
CA VAL A 773 4.32 -41.46 -10.41
C VAL A 773 2.93 -42.04 -10.58
N ASP A 774 1.98 -41.55 -9.79
CA ASP A 774 0.63 -42.10 -9.68
C ASP A 774 -0.41 -41.15 -10.28
N LEU A 775 -1.16 -41.61 -11.27
CA LEU A 775 -2.31 -40.91 -11.83
C LEU A 775 -3.59 -41.36 -11.12
N ASP A 776 -4.41 -40.40 -10.70
CA ASP A 776 -5.80 -40.57 -10.23
C ASP A 776 -6.73 -39.69 -11.06
N THR A 777 -7.75 -40.28 -11.68
CA THR A 777 -8.78 -39.55 -12.40
C THR A 777 -10.13 -40.28 -12.37
N PRO A 778 -11.26 -39.54 -12.38
CA PRO A 778 -12.57 -40.09 -12.75
C PRO A 778 -12.52 -40.70 -14.16
N GLU A 779 -13.24 -41.82 -14.36
CA GLU A 779 -13.33 -42.50 -15.67
C GLU A 779 -13.83 -41.56 -16.79
N ALA A 780 -14.60 -40.52 -16.43
CA ALA A 780 -15.12 -39.53 -17.38
C ALA A 780 -14.05 -38.64 -18.01
N LEU A 781 -12.88 -38.48 -17.36
CA LEU A 781 -11.77 -37.62 -17.80
C LEU A 781 -10.56 -38.43 -18.30
N ALA A 782 -10.72 -39.74 -18.47
CA ALA A 782 -9.63 -40.66 -18.77
C ALA A 782 -8.76 -40.24 -19.97
N ASP A 783 -9.38 -39.83 -21.09
CA ASP A 783 -8.64 -39.48 -22.32
C ASP A 783 -7.72 -38.27 -22.10
N GLU A 784 -8.16 -37.29 -21.31
CA GLU A 784 -7.37 -36.10 -20.97
C GLU A 784 -6.27 -36.45 -19.96
N ALA A 785 -6.63 -37.17 -18.91
CA ALA A 785 -5.71 -37.63 -17.88
C ALA A 785 -4.55 -38.46 -18.44
N TRP A 786 -4.83 -39.40 -19.35
CA TRP A 786 -3.79 -40.17 -20.03
C TRP A 786 -2.88 -39.30 -20.89
N ALA A 787 -3.43 -38.31 -21.61
CA ALA A 787 -2.61 -37.41 -22.42
C ALA A 787 -1.66 -36.57 -21.56
N VAL A 788 -2.12 -36.10 -20.40
CA VAL A 788 -1.28 -35.36 -19.45
C VAL A 788 -0.23 -36.28 -18.83
N PHE A 789 -0.62 -37.45 -18.33
CA PHE A 789 0.30 -38.42 -17.74
C PHE A 789 1.39 -38.86 -18.72
N ASP A 790 1.03 -39.20 -19.96
CA ASP A 790 1.99 -39.57 -21.00
C ASP A 790 2.96 -38.43 -21.33
N THR A 791 2.48 -37.18 -21.33
CA THR A 791 3.32 -35.99 -21.54
C THR A 791 4.30 -35.80 -20.38
N LEU A 792 3.81 -35.92 -19.14
CA LEU A 792 4.61 -35.79 -17.93
C LEU A 792 5.70 -36.86 -17.89
N ILE A 793 5.36 -38.15 -17.98
CA ILE A 793 6.37 -39.22 -17.92
C ILE A 793 7.30 -39.20 -19.13
N GLY A 794 6.80 -38.79 -20.31
CA GLY A 794 7.59 -38.68 -21.53
C GLY A 794 8.60 -37.53 -21.51
N SER A 795 8.32 -36.50 -20.71
CA SER A 795 9.21 -35.34 -20.51
C SER A 795 10.06 -35.43 -19.25
N LEU A 796 9.73 -36.34 -18.32
CA LEU A 796 10.42 -36.56 -17.05
C LEU A 796 11.92 -36.78 -17.27
N ASN A 797 12.72 -35.79 -16.90
CA ASN A 797 14.18 -35.84 -16.96
C ASN A 797 14.76 -35.81 -15.55
N PHE A 798 15.98 -36.35 -15.41
CA PHE A 798 16.66 -36.51 -14.13
C PHE A 798 18.00 -35.77 -14.15
N PHE A 799 18.34 -35.10 -13.06
CA PHE A 799 19.61 -34.43 -12.85
C PHE A 799 20.08 -34.61 -11.40
N MET A 800 21.39 -34.48 -11.15
CA MET A 800 21.93 -34.58 -9.79
C MET A 800 21.56 -33.35 -8.97
N PRO A 801 20.92 -33.50 -7.81
CA PRO A 801 20.70 -32.40 -6.87
C PRO A 801 22.02 -31.73 -6.44
N PRO A 802 22.00 -30.43 -6.13
CA PRO A 802 23.18 -29.67 -5.69
C PRO A 802 23.89 -30.29 -4.47
N GLU A 803 23.13 -30.74 -3.47
CA GLU A 803 23.68 -31.33 -2.25
C GLU A 803 24.39 -32.68 -2.51
N ALA A 804 23.88 -33.45 -3.46
CA ALA A 804 24.48 -34.72 -3.86
C ALA A 804 25.74 -34.53 -4.73
N ALA A 805 25.83 -33.43 -5.48
CA ALA A 805 27.01 -33.08 -6.28
C ALA A 805 28.20 -32.57 -5.45
N ALA A 806 27.95 -32.15 -4.19
CA ALA A 806 28.97 -31.65 -3.27
C ALA A 806 29.68 -32.77 -2.45
N GLN A 807 29.17 -34.01 -2.49
CA GLN A 807 29.77 -35.20 -1.86
C GLN A 807 30.64 -35.99 -2.83
#